data_AF-W4V7Q5-F1
#
_entry.id   AF-W4V7Q5-F1
#
_cell.length_a   1.000
_cell.length_b   1.000
_cell.length_c   1.000
_cell.angle_alpha   90.00
_cell.angle_beta   90.00
_cell.angle_gamma   90.00
#
_symmetry.space_group_name_H-M   'P 1'
#
loop_
_entity.id
_entity.type
_entity.pdbx_description
1 polymer ?
#
loop_
_entity_poly.entity_id
_entity_poly.type
_entity_poly.pdbx_seq_one_letter_code
_entity_poly.pdbx_strand_id
1 'polypeptide(L)'
;MQEINNELNRYDESNIQVLEGLEAVRKRPGMYIGSTSSRGLHHLVYEIMDNSIDEALAGFCNEINIIINKDNSITNIDNGRGIPTGIHPKLGISTVEVVHTILHAGGKFDGQGYKVSGGLHGVGASVVNALSEFLEVEVFRDGHIYRQRYERGKPVTPVEIIGDTEITGTKTTFKPDPEIFEVTEFDFEVLLTRLRELAFLNKGLKIVLRDERPNEPVVKQLHYEGGIVSFVEYMDRNKDPLHEPVYFDGYKDGSYVEIAMQYNKDVYIENIHSFANNISTAEGGTHLTGFKTAITKVLNDYARKFNFLKENDKNLLGEDVREGLTAVISVKIPDPQFEGQTKTKLGNSEVRSIVESIINEKFASFLEENPSVTKLILDKCLMSARAREAARKARELTRRKNVLESTTLPGKLADCTERDPALCEIFIVEGDSAGGSAKQGRNRKFQAILPLWGKMLNVEKARMDKVYGNDKLTPVITALGTNIGQDFDITKLRYHKIILMADADVDGAHIRTLLLTFFYRYMTPLISNGYVYIAQPPLYKITKGKSEFYAYNDVEVEKIIKENQWKKEDCTIQRFKGLGEMNPDQLWTTTMDPETRTILRVELEDAIAADEIFTILMGDKVEPRKEFIQANAKLVTNLDI
;
A
#
# COMPACT_ATOMS: atom_id res chain seq x y z
N MET A 1 9.94 -21.48 -44.41
CA MET A 1 9.34 -22.57 -43.63
C MET A 1 10.48 -23.37 -43.04
N GLN A 2 10.86 -23.05 -41.81
CA GLN A 2 11.84 -23.83 -41.04
C GLN A 2 11.10 -25.02 -40.44
N GLU A 3 11.62 -26.22 -40.66
CA GLU A 3 11.11 -27.47 -40.09
C GLU A 3 11.09 -27.36 -38.56
N ILE A 4 9.89 -27.30 -37.99
CA ILE A 4 9.69 -27.50 -36.56
C ILE A 4 9.91 -28.99 -36.31
N ASN A 5 11.04 -29.33 -35.70
CA ASN A 5 11.33 -30.66 -35.20
C ASN A 5 10.24 -31.05 -34.19
N ASN A 6 9.29 -31.87 -34.63
CA ASN A 6 8.31 -32.54 -33.80
C ASN A 6 8.99 -33.72 -33.05
N GLU A 7 9.93 -33.43 -32.16
CA GLU A 7 10.08 -34.28 -30.99
C GLU A 7 8.88 -33.98 -30.09
N LEU A 8 7.81 -34.75 -30.31
CA LEU A 8 6.73 -34.91 -29.36
C LEU A 8 7.36 -35.31 -28.02
N ASN A 9 7.56 -34.31 -27.14
CA ASN A 9 7.75 -34.54 -25.72
C ASN A 9 6.62 -35.47 -25.28
N ARG A 10 6.95 -36.75 -25.08
CA ARG A 10 6.03 -37.70 -24.45
C ARG A 10 5.65 -37.06 -23.13
N TYR A 11 4.38 -36.69 -23.03
CA TYR A 11 3.75 -36.27 -21.78
C TYR A 11 3.11 -37.52 -21.20
N ASP A 12 3.89 -38.24 -20.41
CA ASP A 12 3.50 -39.45 -19.71
C ASP A 12 3.52 -39.23 -18.19
N GLU A 13 3.21 -40.28 -17.43
CA GLU A 13 3.11 -40.20 -15.97
C GLU A 13 4.43 -39.76 -15.31
N SER A 14 5.58 -39.96 -15.97
CA SER A 14 6.89 -39.56 -15.46
C SER A 14 7.16 -38.06 -15.55
N ASN A 15 6.37 -37.32 -16.35
CA ASN A 15 6.43 -35.86 -16.41
C ASN A 15 5.60 -35.18 -15.30
N ILE A 16 4.78 -35.94 -14.57
CA ILE A 16 4.03 -35.42 -13.42
C ILE A 16 4.98 -35.35 -12.22
N GLN A 17 5.55 -34.17 -11.98
CA GLN A 17 6.41 -33.93 -10.84
C GLN A 17 5.56 -33.52 -9.62
N VAL A 18 5.62 -34.33 -8.55
CA VAL A 18 5.07 -33.98 -7.24
C VAL A 18 6.15 -33.27 -6.44
N LEU A 19 5.88 -32.04 -6.01
CA LEU A 19 6.76 -31.30 -5.11
C LEU A 19 6.27 -31.54 -3.68
N GLU A 20 7.11 -32.15 -2.85
CA GLU A 20 6.76 -32.47 -1.47
C GLU A 20 7.23 -31.40 -0.48
N GLY A 21 6.41 -31.12 0.53
CA GLY A 21 6.74 -30.22 1.63
C GLY A 21 7.20 -28.83 1.20
N LEU A 22 8.33 -28.37 1.74
CA LEU A 22 8.86 -27.02 1.52
C LEU A 22 9.53 -26.83 0.15
N GLU A 23 9.75 -27.89 -0.63
CA GLU A 23 10.28 -27.76 -1.99
C GLU A 23 9.30 -27.02 -2.90
N ALA A 24 8.00 -27.25 -2.71
CA ALA A 24 6.94 -26.54 -3.42
C ALA A 24 6.98 -25.03 -3.15
N VAL A 25 7.25 -24.63 -1.90
CA VAL A 25 7.36 -23.22 -1.49
C VAL A 25 8.54 -22.56 -2.20
N ARG A 26 9.72 -23.19 -2.18
CA ARG A 26 10.92 -22.66 -2.84
C ARG A 26 10.78 -22.55 -4.35
N LYS A 27 10.06 -23.49 -4.99
CA LYS A 27 9.85 -23.46 -6.45
C LYS A 27 8.84 -22.40 -6.89
N ARG A 28 7.88 -22.06 -6.03
CA ARG A 28 6.78 -21.10 -6.30
C ARG A 28 6.57 -20.12 -5.13
N PRO A 29 7.57 -19.31 -4.76
CA PRO A 29 7.52 -18.44 -3.58
C PRO A 29 6.38 -17.41 -3.66
N GLY A 30 6.11 -16.85 -4.84
CA GLY A 30 5.06 -15.84 -5.04
C GLY A 30 3.65 -16.30 -4.65
N MET A 31 3.37 -17.61 -4.63
CA MET A 31 2.07 -18.12 -4.15
C MET A 31 1.88 -17.97 -2.64
N TYR A 32 2.99 -17.90 -1.88
CA TYR A 32 2.99 -17.86 -0.42
C TYR A 32 3.27 -16.45 0.12
N ILE A 33 4.19 -15.71 -0.51
CA ILE A 33 4.64 -14.38 -0.06
C ILE A 33 4.31 -13.25 -1.07
N GLY A 34 3.54 -13.55 -2.12
CA GLY A 34 3.12 -12.58 -3.14
C GLY A 34 4.16 -12.33 -4.23
N SER A 35 5.38 -11.95 -3.86
CA SER A 35 6.49 -11.68 -4.81
C SER A 35 7.85 -12.09 -4.23
N THR A 36 8.90 -12.08 -5.06
CA THR A 36 10.31 -12.23 -4.65
C THR A 36 11.07 -10.89 -4.66
N SER A 37 10.34 -9.79 -4.77
CA SER A 37 10.86 -8.42 -4.66
C SER A 37 10.94 -7.97 -3.20
N SER A 38 11.30 -6.70 -2.97
CA SER A 38 11.32 -6.07 -1.64
C SER A 38 10.06 -6.37 -0.82
N ARG A 39 8.88 -6.33 -1.44
CA ARG A 39 7.61 -6.63 -0.75
C ARG A 39 7.59 -8.02 -0.12
N GLY A 40 7.94 -9.06 -0.88
CA GLY A 40 7.99 -10.43 -0.39
C GLY A 40 9.09 -10.66 0.65
N LEU A 41 10.21 -9.94 0.52
CA LEU A 41 11.29 -9.95 1.50
C LEU A 41 10.81 -9.49 2.88
N HIS A 42 10.17 -8.32 2.95
CA HIS A 42 9.62 -7.78 4.19
C HIS A 42 8.48 -8.63 4.76
N HIS A 43 7.71 -9.28 3.88
CA HIS A 43 6.66 -10.21 4.29
C HIS A 43 7.19 -11.39 5.14
N LEU A 44 8.44 -11.82 4.95
CA LEU A 44 9.06 -12.83 5.81
C LEU A 44 9.15 -12.37 7.27
N VAL A 45 9.47 -11.10 7.49
CA VAL A 45 9.54 -10.50 8.83
C VAL A 45 8.15 -10.48 9.46
N TYR A 46 7.14 -10.10 8.68
CA TYR A 46 5.76 -10.01 9.14
C TYR A 46 5.22 -11.37 9.60
N GLU A 47 5.51 -12.46 8.86
CA GLU A 47 5.04 -13.80 9.24
C GLU A 47 5.65 -14.31 10.55
N ILE A 48 6.91 -14.00 10.84
CA ILE A 48 7.53 -14.35 12.13
C ILE A 48 6.97 -13.46 13.24
N MET A 49 6.84 -12.17 12.98
CA MET A 49 6.33 -11.19 13.94
C MET A 49 4.87 -11.43 14.31
N ASP A 50 4.02 -11.83 13.36
CA ASP A 50 2.60 -12.09 13.59
C ASP A 50 2.41 -13.20 14.66
N ASN A 51 3.33 -14.16 14.76
CA ASN A 51 3.31 -15.16 15.83
C ASN A 51 3.56 -14.54 17.21
N SER A 52 4.51 -13.60 17.31
CA SER A 52 4.79 -12.87 18.54
C SER A 52 3.63 -11.93 18.91
N ILE A 53 2.97 -11.33 17.91
CA ILE A 53 1.75 -10.53 18.13
C ILE A 53 0.58 -11.40 18.60
N ASP A 54 0.43 -12.62 18.10
CA ASP A 54 -0.59 -13.55 18.59
C ASP A 54 -0.35 -13.93 20.08
N GLU A 55 0.91 -14.05 20.53
CA GLU A 55 1.25 -14.19 21.96
C GLU A 55 0.88 -12.95 22.78
N ALA A 56 1.06 -11.75 22.21
CA ALA A 56 0.66 -10.50 22.85
C ALA A 56 -0.86 -10.36 22.95
N LEU A 57 -1.60 -10.72 21.90
CA LEU A 57 -3.06 -10.79 21.89
C LEU A 57 -3.62 -11.79 22.90
N ALA A 58 -2.89 -12.89 23.14
CA ALA A 58 -3.21 -13.87 24.18
C ALA A 58 -2.84 -13.40 25.60
N GLY A 59 -2.17 -12.25 25.75
CA GLY A 59 -1.79 -11.65 27.03
C GLY A 59 -0.51 -12.20 27.65
N PHE A 60 0.31 -12.92 26.88
CA PHE A 60 1.56 -13.53 27.38
C PHE A 60 2.83 -12.78 26.96
N CYS A 61 2.78 -11.98 25.91
CA CYS A 61 3.90 -11.16 25.44
C CYS A 61 3.60 -9.67 25.66
N ASN A 62 4.60 -8.92 26.14
CA ASN A 62 4.53 -7.47 26.28
C ASN A 62 5.72 -6.73 25.65
N GLU A 63 6.74 -7.44 25.19
CA GLU A 63 7.90 -6.87 24.51
C GLU A 63 8.35 -7.73 23.32
N ILE A 64 8.54 -7.08 22.17
CA ILE A 64 9.07 -7.68 20.94
C ILE A 64 10.26 -6.85 20.46
N ASN A 65 11.38 -7.51 20.14
CA ASN A 65 12.59 -6.88 19.60
C ASN A 65 12.88 -7.42 18.20
N ILE A 66 12.93 -6.52 17.21
CA ILE A 66 13.33 -6.80 15.84
C ILE A 66 14.69 -6.16 15.59
N ILE A 67 15.66 -6.97 15.17
CA ILE A 67 17.03 -6.54 14.90
C ILE A 67 17.38 -6.86 13.44
N ILE A 68 17.77 -5.83 12.68
CA ILE A 68 18.43 -5.97 11.39
C ILE A 68 19.93 -6.08 11.65
N ASN A 69 20.47 -7.28 11.47
CA ASN A 69 21.86 -7.58 11.73
C ASN A 69 22.78 -7.04 10.63
N LYS A 70 24.08 -6.96 10.91
CA LYS A 70 25.10 -6.47 9.96
C LYS A 70 25.19 -7.26 8.65
N ASP A 71 24.79 -8.53 8.67
CA ASP A 71 24.77 -9.42 7.50
C ASP A 71 23.42 -9.44 6.76
N ASN A 72 22.54 -8.46 7.05
CA ASN A 72 21.15 -8.38 6.60
C ASN A 72 20.26 -9.56 7.05
N SER A 73 20.68 -10.37 8.04
CA SER A 73 19.74 -11.29 8.71
C SER A 73 18.81 -10.53 9.66
N ILE A 74 17.63 -11.10 9.92
CA ILE A 74 16.65 -10.55 10.85
C ILE A 74 16.61 -11.43 12.09
N THR A 75 16.59 -10.80 13.27
CA THR A 75 16.32 -11.47 14.54
C THR A 75 15.05 -10.91 15.17
N ASN A 76 14.05 -11.75 15.37
CA ASN A 76 12.85 -11.46 16.16
C ASN A 76 12.96 -12.12 17.53
N ILE A 77 12.71 -11.38 18.59
CA ILE A 77 12.72 -11.88 19.98
C ILE A 77 11.42 -11.43 20.64
N ASP A 78 10.64 -12.37 21.14
CA ASP A 78 9.50 -12.11 22.01
C ASP A 78 9.72 -12.68 23.42
N ASN A 79 8.95 -12.16 24.36
CA ASN A 79 8.87 -12.68 25.72
C ASN A 79 7.55 -13.41 26.00
N GLY A 80 6.99 -14.08 24.98
CA GLY A 80 5.78 -14.88 25.11
C GLY A 80 6.01 -16.21 25.86
N ARG A 81 5.13 -17.19 25.63
CA ARG A 81 5.23 -18.52 26.27
C ARG A 81 6.36 -19.40 25.72
N GLY A 82 6.89 -19.07 24.54
CA GLY A 82 7.79 -19.93 23.79
C GLY A 82 7.08 -21.05 23.02
N ILE A 83 7.55 -21.39 21.82
CA ILE A 83 7.01 -22.50 21.02
C ILE A 83 7.10 -23.82 21.81
N PRO A 84 6.10 -24.71 21.77
CA PRO A 84 6.20 -26.00 22.44
C PRO A 84 7.41 -26.80 21.92
N THR A 85 8.21 -27.37 22.82
CA THR A 85 9.45 -28.11 22.48
C THR A 85 9.30 -29.63 22.58
N GLY A 86 8.23 -30.10 23.21
CA GLY A 86 7.92 -31.53 23.33
C GLY A 86 7.67 -32.23 21.99
N ILE A 87 7.74 -33.56 22.00
CA ILE A 87 7.49 -34.42 20.83
C ILE A 87 6.01 -34.34 20.42
N HIS A 88 5.76 -34.09 19.14
CA HIS A 88 4.42 -34.01 18.59
C HIS A 88 3.79 -35.43 18.52
N PRO A 89 2.60 -35.65 19.09
CA PRO A 89 2.07 -37.00 19.34
C PRO A 89 1.79 -37.81 18.08
N LYS A 90 1.50 -37.15 16.95
CA LYS A 90 1.22 -37.84 15.66
C LYS A 90 2.45 -38.00 14.76
N LEU A 91 3.42 -37.08 14.87
CA LEU A 91 4.54 -36.99 13.91
C LEU A 91 5.85 -37.53 14.50
N GLY A 92 5.95 -37.70 15.82
CA GLY A 92 7.12 -38.30 16.47
C GLY A 92 8.38 -37.43 16.48
N ILE A 93 8.34 -36.24 15.89
CA ILE A 93 9.41 -35.23 15.90
C ILE A 93 9.05 -34.07 16.85
N SER A 94 10.03 -33.22 17.17
CA SER A 94 9.79 -32.08 18.07
C SER A 94 8.75 -31.12 17.51
N THR A 95 7.97 -30.48 18.37
CA THR A 95 6.94 -29.53 17.90
C THR A 95 7.57 -28.28 17.27
N VAL A 96 8.78 -27.87 17.70
CA VAL A 96 9.56 -26.82 17.05
C VAL A 96 9.86 -27.18 15.59
N GLU A 97 10.28 -28.42 15.33
CA GLU A 97 10.54 -28.91 13.99
C GLU A 97 9.27 -29.00 13.15
N VAL A 98 8.16 -29.47 13.73
CA VAL A 98 6.86 -29.52 13.04
C VAL A 98 6.45 -28.13 12.53
N VAL A 99 6.50 -27.11 13.40
CA VAL A 99 6.08 -25.74 13.04
C VAL A 99 6.91 -25.13 11.91
N HIS A 100 8.20 -25.51 11.80
CA HIS A 100 9.11 -24.94 10.82
C HIS A 100 9.29 -25.78 9.56
N THR A 101 8.83 -27.03 9.52
CA THR A 101 9.06 -27.94 8.38
C THR A 101 7.77 -28.45 7.72
N ILE A 102 6.63 -28.39 8.43
CA ILE A 102 5.36 -28.91 7.94
C ILE A 102 4.41 -27.74 7.65
N LEU A 103 3.94 -27.67 6.39
CA LEU A 103 2.89 -26.73 6.01
C LEU A 103 1.58 -27.08 6.72
N HIS A 104 0.82 -26.05 7.11
CA HIS A 104 -0.47 -26.20 7.80
C HIS A 104 -0.36 -26.88 9.17
N ALA A 105 0.74 -26.64 9.89
CA ALA A 105 0.95 -27.13 11.23
C ALA A 105 1.05 -25.97 12.23
N GLY A 106 0.17 -25.96 13.24
CA GLY A 106 0.17 -24.94 14.29
C GLY A 106 -1.00 -25.05 15.26
N GLY A 107 -0.88 -24.44 16.44
CA GLY A 107 -1.93 -24.42 17.47
C GLY A 107 -3.07 -23.42 17.23
N LYS A 108 -3.22 -22.94 15.97
CA LYS A 108 -4.16 -21.88 15.60
C LYS A 108 -5.48 -22.42 15.02
N PHE A 109 -5.61 -23.74 14.83
CA PHE A 109 -6.75 -24.36 14.12
C PHE A 109 -7.93 -24.77 15.02
N ASP A 110 -7.73 -24.92 16.33
CA ASP A 110 -8.71 -25.51 17.24
C ASP A 110 -9.23 -24.52 18.31
N GLY A 111 -8.82 -23.25 18.26
CA GLY A 111 -9.21 -22.19 19.19
C GLY A 111 -8.75 -22.40 20.64
N GLN A 112 -8.04 -23.51 20.93
CA GLN A 112 -7.56 -23.86 22.27
C GLN A 112 -6.23 -23.15 22.58
N GLY A 113 -5.38 -22.96 21.56
CA GLY A 113 -4.09 -22.27 21.70
C GLY A 113 -4.19 -20.73 21.71
N TYR A 114 -5.06 -20.18 20.85
CA TYR A 114 -5.33 -18.75 20.69
C TYR A 114 -6.83 -18.52 20.46
N LYS A 115 -7.45 -17.61 21.23
CA LYS A 115 -8.86 -17.24 21.07
C LYS A 115 -9.11 -16.29 19.89
N VAL A 116 -8.10 -15.48 19.54
CA VAL A 116 -8.09 -14.53 18.43
C VAL A 116 -6.67 -14.51 17.87
N SER A 117 -6.49 -14.71 16.57
CA SER A 117 -5.19 -14.65 15.90
C SER A 117 -5.29 -14.06 14.49
N GLY A 118 -4.22 -13.40 14.03
CA GLY A 118 -4.09 -12.97 12.64
C GLY A 118 -3.60 -14.10 11.71
N GLY A 119 -2.79 -15.02 12.25
CA GLY A 119 -2.32 -16.20 11.54
C GLY A 119 -3.41 -17.29 11.49
N LEU A 120 -3.86 -17.67 10.29
CA LEU A 120 -4.96 -18.64 10.11
C LEU A 120 -4.53 -19.94 9.41
N HIS A 121 -3.45 -19.89 8.63
CA HIS A 121 -3.13 -20.97 7.70
C HIS A 121 -2.08 -21.95 8.23
N GLY A 122 -1.34 -21.59 9.29
CA GLY A 122 -0.28 -22.43 9.87
C GLY A 122 0.89 -22.69 8.90
N VAL A 123 1.20 -21.74 8.01
CA VAL A 123 2.29 -21.88 7.01
C VAL A 123 3.44 -20.88 7.20
N GLY A 124 3.21 -19.75 7.87
CA GLY A 124 4.15 -18.61 7.94
C GLY A 124 5.58 -18.98 8.30
N ALA A 125 5.81 -19.52 9.50
CA ALA A 125 7.16 -19.88 9.98
C ALA A 125 7.87 -20.89 9.07
N SER A 126 7.13 -21.88 8.54
CA SER A 126 7.67 -22.88 7.63
C SER A 126 8.02 -22.30 6.25
N VAL A 127 7.26 -21.32 5.75
CA VAL A 127 7.58 -20.58 4.52
C VAL A 127 8.83 -19.74 4.72
N VAL A 128 8.96 -19.05 5.86
CA VAL A 128 10.17 -18.28 6.17
C VAL A 128 11.39 -19.18 6.23
N ASN A 129 11.28 -20.35 6.88
CA ASN A 129 12.34 -21.35 6.88
C ASN A 129 12.72 -21.82 5.46
N ALA A 130 11.73 -22.14 4.64
CA ALA A 130 11.93 -22.59 3.26
C ALA A 130 12.68 -21.56 2.41
N LEU A 131 12.34 -20.28 2.58
CA LEU A 131 12.85 -19.16 1.77
C LEU A 131 14.11 -18.50 2.34
N SER A 132 14.67 -19.06 3.42
CA SER A 132 15.90 -18.57 4.05
C SER A 132 17.12 -19.43 3.66
N GLU A 133 18.28 -18.78 3.52
CA GLU A 133 19.59 -19.44 3.47
C GLU A 133 19.77 -20.29 4.74
N PHE A 134 19.55 -19.65 5.90
CA PHE A 134 19.47 -20.32 7.19
C PHE A 134 18.37 -19.71 8.06
N LEU A 135 17.85 -20.52 8.98
CA LEU A 135 16.98 -20.09 10.06
C LEU A 135 17.41 -20.79 11.36
N GLU A 136 17.48 -20.06 12.46
CA GLU A 136 17.82 -20.57 13.78
C GLU A 136 16.76 -20.14 14.77
N VAL A 137 16.27 -21.09 15.57
CA VAL A 137 15.25 -20.85 16.60
C VAL A 137 15.84 -21.21 17.95
N GLU A 138 15.78 -20.26 18.87
CA GLU A 138 16.02 -20.45 20.29
C GLU A 138 14.70 -20.28 21.03
N VAL A 139 14.29 -21.29 21.79
CA VAL A 139 13.07 -21.27 22.61
C VAL A 139 13.46 -21.26 24.07
N PHE A 140 12.99 -20.27 24.81
CA PHE A 140 13.16 -20.15 26.25
C PHE A 140 11.88 -20.69 26.90
N ARG A 141 11.94 -21.89 27.48
CA ARG A 141 10.76 -22.57 28.04
C ARG A 141 11.18 -23.64 29.04
N ASP A 142 10.34 -23.90 30.04
CA ASP A 142 10.53 -24.98 31.02
C ASP A 142 11.92 -24.97 31.70
N GLY A 143 12.48 -23.78 31.94
CA GLY A 143 13.79 -23.59 32.59
C GLY A 143 15.02 -23.75 31.67
N HIS A 144 14.82 -24.05 30.39
CA HIS A 144 15.88 -24.36 29.44
C HIS A 144 15.83 -23.51 28.17
N ILE A 145 17.00 -23.38 27.53
CA ILE A 145 17.17 -22.77 26.21
C ILE A 145 17.31 -23.90 25.20
N TYR A 146 16.28 -24.08 24.36
CA TYR A 146 16.28 -25.06 23.29
C TYR A 146 16.70 -24.39 21.98
N ARG A 147 17.60 -24.99 21.21
CA ARG A 147 18.06 -24.47 19.92
C ARG A 147 17.83 -25.50 18.81
N GLN A 148 17.37 -25.04 17.65
CA GLN A 148 17.40 -25.80 16.41
C GLN A 148 17.77 -24.91 15.22
N ARG A 149 18.62 -25.43 14.33
CA ARG A 149 19.06 -24.75 13.11
C ARG A 149 18.54 -25.45 11.87
N TYR A 150 18.21 -24.65 10.86
CA TYR A 150 17.73 -25.07 9.56
C TYR A 150 18.53 -24.38 8.45
N GLU A 151 18.67 -25.07 7.33
CA GLU A 151 19.23 -24.53 6.09
C GLU A 151 18.27 -24.83 4.95
N ARG A 152 17.76 -23.79 4.29
CA ARG A 152 16.83 -23.90 3.15
C ARG A 152 15.63 -24.81 3.42
N GLY A 153 15.01 -24.67 4.60
CA GLY A 153 13.86 -25.46 5.03
C GLY A 153 14.19 -26.80 5.67
N LYS A 154 15.45 -27.25 5.67
CA LYS A 154 15.83 -28.56 6.20
C LYS A 154 16.46 -28.43 7.59
N PRO A 155 16.04 -29.22 8.59
CA PRO A 155 16.72 -29.23 9.88
C PRO A 155 18.13 -29.80 9.73
N VAL A 156 19.14 -29.05 10.19
CA VAL A 156 20.56 -29.47 10.15
C VAL A 156 21.07 -29.91 11.52
N THR A 157 20.35 -29.57 12.59
CA THR A 157 20.58 -30.07 13.95
C THR A 157 19.28 -30.66 14.52
N PRO A 158 19.37 -31.60 15.47
CA PRO A 158 18.24 -31.90 16.35
C PRO A 158 17.91 -30.69 17.24
N VAL A 159 16.81 -30.78 17.99
CA VAL A 159 16.54 -29.83 19.09
C VAL A 159 17.52 -30.13 20.22
N GLU A 160 18.36 -29.15 20.55
CA GLU A 160 19.40 -29.25 21.57
C GLU A 160 19.10 -28.33 22.74
N ILE A 161 19.41 -28.75 23.96
CA ILE A 161 19.43 -27.84 25.12
C ILE A 161 20.82 -27.20 25.18
N ILE A 162 20.89 -25.88 25.02
CA ILE A 162 22.15 -25.12 24.96
C ILE A 162 22.46 -24.35 26.25
N GLY A 163 21.54 -24.34 27.21
CA GLY A 163 21.70 -23.70 28.52
C GLY A 163 20.40 -23.67 29.33
N ASP A 164 20.48 -23.07 30.51
CA ASP A 164 19.35 -22.85 31.41
C ASP A 164 18.92 -21.38 31.38
N THR A 165 17.65 -21.11 31.69
CA THR A 165 17.07 -19.77 31.66
C THR A 165 15.89 -19.64 32.63
N GLU A 166 15.70 -18.43 33.16
CA GLU A 166 14.55 -18.06 34.00
C GLU A 166 13.47 -17.30 33.21
N ILE A 167 13.76 -16.93 31.96
CA ILE A 167 12.83 -16.20 31.10
C ILE A 167 12.11 -17.14 30.13
N THR A 168 10.95 -16.71 29.63
CA THR A 168 10.21 -17.40 28.57
C THR A 168 10.17 -16.57 27.30
N GLY A 169 10.03 -17.22 26.15
CA GLY A 169 9.90 -16.54 24.87
C GLY A 169 10.47 -17.34 23.71
N THR A 170 10.51 -16.71 22.53
CA THR A 170 11.14 -17.26 21.33
C THR A 170 12.04 -16.22 20.70
N LYS A 171 13.23 -16.65 20.30
CA LYS A 171 14.14 -15.91 19.43
C LYS A 171 14.25 -16.66 18.10
N THR A 172 13.96 -15.98 17.01
CA THR A 172 14.10 -16.51 15.65
C THR A 172 15.01 -15.60 14.86
N THR A 173 16.13 -16.15 14.39
CA THR A 173 17.05 -15.46 13.48
C THR A 173 17.00 -16.13 12.11
N PHE A 174 16.78 -15.37 11.05
CA PHE A 174 16.78 -15.91 9.69
C PHE A 174 17.48 -14.98 8.72
N LYS A 175 18.05 -15.57 7.67
CA LYS A 175 18.68 -14.84 6.56
C LYS A 175 18.03 -15.25 5.24
N PRO A 176 17.42 -14.32 4.49
CA PRO A 176 16.78 -14.61 3.20
C PRO A 176 17.74 -15.27 2.19
N ASP A 177 17.24 -16.20 1.38
CA ASP A 177 18.06 -16.92 0.40
C ASP A 177 18.30 -16.06 -0.87
N PRO A 178 19.55 -15.67 -1.19
CA PRO A 178 19.85 -14.88 -2.39
C PRO A 178 19.60 -15.65 -3.70
N GLU A 179 19.40 -16.97 -3.66
CA GLU A 179 18.98 -17.74 -4.85
C GLU A 179 17.50 -17.53 -5.21
N ILE A 180 16.70 -17.00 -4.28
CA ILE A 180 15.26 -16.81 -4.44
C ILE A 180 14.90 -15.34 -4.62
N PHE A 181 15.51 -14.46 -3.80
CA PHE A 181 15.16 -13.04 -3.77
C PHE A 181 16.04 -12.21 -4.70
N GLU A 182 15.40 -11.27 -5.41
CA GLU A 182 16.09 -10.29 -6.26
C GLU A 182 16.82 -9.23 -5.42
N VAL A 183 16.30 -8.96 -4.22
CA VAL A 183 16.83 -8.01 -3.24
C VAL A 183 16.88 -8.69 -1.88
N THR A 184 17.99 -8.58 -1.17
CA THR A 184 18.19 -9.19 0.16
C THR A 184 18.43 -8.16 1.26
N GLU A 185 18.40 -6.87 0.92
CA GLU A 185 18.54 -5.78 1.88
C GLU A 185 17.16 -5.34 2.39
N PHE A 186 16.99 -5.37 3.71
CA PHE A 186 15.77 -4.88 4.36
C PHE A 186 15.75 -3.35 4.43
N ASP A 187 14.60 -2.77 4.13
CA ASP A 187 14.34 -1.34 4.28
C ASP A 187 13.87 -1.05 5.71
N PHE A 188 14.61 -0.19 6.41
CA PHE A 188 14.33 0.15 7.80
C PHE A 188 13.02 0.94 7.97
N GLU A 189 12.71 1.85 7.04
CA GLU A 189 11.54 2.71 7.13
C GLU A 189 10.25 1.95 6.82
N VAL A 190 10.31 0.99 5.89
CA VAL A 190 9.20 0.06 5.62
C VAL A 190 8.87 -0.76 6.87
N LEU A 191 9.88 -1.35 7.52
CA LEU A 191 9.69 -2.07 8.78
C LEU A 191 9.18 -1.15 9.88
N LEU A 192 9.80 0.02 10.07
CA LEU A 192 9.42 0.98 11.11
C LEU A 192 7.94 1.37 11.02
N THR A 193 7.46 1.62 9.81
CA THR A 193 6.06 1.98 9.57
C THR A 193 5.13 0.86 10.00
N ARG A 194 5.37 -0.36 9.51
CA ARG A 194 4.53 -1.52 9.84
C ARG A 194 4.55 -1.86 11.34
N LEU A 195 5.74 -1.81 11.97
CA LEU A 195 5.89 -2.07 13.40
C LEU A 195 5.17 -1.00 14.25
N ARG A 196 5.14 0.25 13.79
CA ARG A 196 4.43 1.34 14.47
C ARG A 196 2.92 1.11 14.48
N GLU A 197 2.36 0.69 13.35
CA GLU A 197 0.94 0.30 13.27
C GLU A 197 0.60 -0.80 14.27
N LEU A 198 1.41 -1.86 14.32
CA LEU A 198 1.20 -2.97 15.22
C LEU A 198 1.32 -2.57 16.69
N ALA A 199 2.21 -1.64 17.02
CA ALA A 199 2.30 -1.06 18.36
C ALA A 199 1.06 -0.22 18.73
N PHE A 200 0.46 0.50 17.76
CA PHE A 200 -0.82 1.19 18.01
C PHE A 200 -1.99 0.23 18.21
N LEU A 201 -2.08 -0.82 17.39
CA LEU A 201 -3.17 -1.80 17.45
C LEU A 201 -3.13 -2.67 18.72
N ASN A 202 -1.97 -2.78 19.36
CA ASN A 202 -1.75 -3.55 20.57
C ASN A 202 -1.35 -2.61 21.72
N LYS A 203 -2.37 -2.01 22.34
CA LYS A 203 -2.21 -1.09 23.48
C LYS A 203 -1.27 -1.67 24.55
N GLY A 204 -0.21 -0.93 24.87
CA GLY A 204 0.78 -1.31 25.89
C GLY A 204 1.84 -2.33 25.43
N LEU A 205 1.81 -2.80 24.19
CA LEU A 205 2.87 -3.63 23.64
C LEU A 205 4.07 -2.75 23.28
N LYS A 206 5.25 -3.12 23.78
CA LYS A 206 6.52 -2.49 23.41
C LYS A 206 7.15 -3.23 22.24
N ILE A 207 7.39 -2.52 21.14
CA ILE A 207 8.11 -3.04 19.98
C ILE A 207 9.38 -2.22 19.78
N VAL A 208 10.52 -2.89 19.70
CA VAL A 208 11.83 -2.24 19.48
C VAL A 208 12.36 -2.66 18.12
N LEU A 209 12.58 -1.70 17.22
CA LEU A 209 13.28 -1.92 15.97
C LEU A 209 14.72 -1.40 16.09
N ARG A 210 15.69 -2.25 15.78
CA ARG A 210 17.12 -1.92 15.81
C ARG A 210 17.76 -2.24 14.47
N ASP A 211 18.50 -1.29 13.90
CA ASP A 211 19.37 -1.50 12.75
C ASP A 211 20.83 -1.46 13.18
N GLU A 212 21.54 -2.59 13.05
CA GLU A 212 22.96 -2.71 13.41
C GLU A 212 23.91 -2.56 12.23
N ARG A 213 23.39 -2.36 11.01
CA ARG A 213 24.21 -2.22 9.79
C ARG A 213 25.07 -0.96 9.82
N PRO A 214 24.58 0.22 10.25
CA PRO A 214 25.42 1.42 10.36
C PRO A 214 26.45 1.29 11.50
N ASN A 215 27.50 2.12 11.45
CA ASN A 215 28.53 2.15 12.51
C ASN A 215 27.94 2.47 13.89
N GLU A 216 26.96 3.36 13.93
CA GLU A 216 26.15 3.64 15.12
C GLU A 216 24.76 3.02 14.94
N PRO A 217 24.37 2.03 15.76
CA PRO A 217 23.08 1.38 15.62
C PRO A 217 21.92 2.37 15.76
N VAL A 218 20.94 2.27 14.86
CA VAL A 218 19.71 3.05 14.94
C VAL A 218 18.68 2.25 15.73
N VAL A 219 18.13 2.84 16.78
CA VAL A 219 17.11 2.19 17.63
C VAL A 219 15.85 3.02 17.67
N LYS A 220 14.70 2.39 17.42
CA LYS A 220 13.37 2.98 17.54
C LYS A 220 12.55 2.14 18.50
N GLN A 221 12.07 2.78 19.57
CA GLN A 221 11.16 2.18 20.54
C GLN A 221 9.75 2.67 20.26
N LEU A 222 8.82 1.74 20.11
CA LEU A 222 7.43 1.96 19.77
C LEU A 222 6.60 1.40 20.94
N HIS A 223 5.99 2.29 21.71
CA HIS A 223 5.16 1.91 22.85
C HIS A 223 4.07 2.96 23.03
N TYR A 224 2.81 2.55 22.85
CA TYR A 224 1.67 3.46 22.83
C TYR A 224 0.57 2.98 23.77
N GLU A 225 0.41 3.67 24.90
CA GLU A 225 -0.63 3.38 25.89
C GLU A 225 -2.02 3.85 25.44
N GLY A 226 -2.10 4.82 24.53
CA GLY A 226 -3.37 5.26 23.94
C GLY A 226 -3.92 4.31 22.87
N GLY A 227 -3.13 3.33 22.42
CA GLY A 227 -3.54 2.38 21.38
C GLY A 227 -3.96 3.08 20.09
N ILE A 228 -5.12 2.71 19.55
CA ILE A 228 -5.64 3.30 18.30
C ILE A 228 -6.01 4.79 18.42
N VAL A 229 -6.16 5.34 19.62
CA VAL A 229 -6.29 6.79 19.83
C VAL A 229 -5.01 7.50 19.41
N SER A 230 -3.87 7.01 19.90
CA SER A 230 -2.56 7.52 19.51
C SER A 230 -2.28 7.32 18.02
N PHE A 231 -2.91 6.33 17.39
CA PHE A 231 -2.84 6.16 15.94
C PHE A 231 -3.55 7.31 15.20
N VAL A 232 -4.77 7.64 15.61
CA VAL A 232 -5.50 8.77 15.01
C VAL A 232 -4.74 10.09 15.23
N GLU A 233 -4.24 10.33 16.44
CA GLU A 233 -3.39 11.50 16.74
C GLU A 233 -2.13 11.54 15.86
N TYR A 234 -1.49 10.39 15.65
CA TYR A 234 -0.32 10.28 14.80
C TYR A 234 -0.64 10.58 13.34
N MET A 235 -1.78 10.11 12.81
CA MET A 235 -2.20 10.41 11.44
C MET A 235 -2.59 11.88 11.26
N ASP A 236 -3.15 12.49 12.31
CA ASP A 236 -3.65 13.86 12.28
C ASP A 236 -2.63 14.90 12.77
N ARG A 237 -1.43 14.49 13.19
CA ARG A 237 -0.36 15.38 13.67
C ARG A 237 -0.02 16.51 12.68
N ASN A 238 -0.17 16.23 11.38
CA ASN A 238 0.09 17.17 10.30
C ASN A 238 -1.17 17.87 9.75
N LYS A 239 -2.33 17.71 10.39
CA LYS A 239 -3.63 18.31 10.03
C LYS A 239 -4.12 19.27 11.13
N ASP A 240 -5.29 19.90 10.98
CA ASP A 240 -5.92 20.76 11.99
C ASP A 240 -7.15 20.07 12.61
N PRO A 241 -6.99 19.31 13.72
CA PRO A 241 -8.09 18.62 14.37
C PRO A 241 -9.18 19.55 14.90
N LEU A 242 -10.43 19.18 14.73
CA LEU A 242 -11.59 19.94 15.18
C LEU A 242 -11.90 19.71 16.66
N HIS A 243 -11.53 18.56 17.20
CA HIS A 243 -11.76 18.11 18.57
C HIS A 243 -10.77 16.99 18.93
N GLU A 244 -10.67 16.64 20.21
CA GLU A 244 -9.91 15.46 20.67
C GLU A 244 -10.48 14.15 20.09
N PRO A 245 -9.67 13.10 19.89
CA PRO A 245 -10.16 11.85 19.31
C PRO A 245 -11.31 11.24 20.11
N VAL A 246 -12.35 10.84 19.39
CA VAL A 246 -13.48 10.08 19.95
C VAL A 246 -13.09 8.61 19.97
N TYR A 247 -13.21 7.98 21.13
CA TYR A 247 -12.89 6.57 21.33
C TYR A 247 -14.07 5.82 21.91
N PHE A 248 -14.33 4.64 21.39
CA PHE A 248 -15.24 3.68 22.02
C PHE A 248 -14.92 2.25 21.59
N ASP A 249 -15.18 1.32 22.50
CA ASP A 249 -15.05 -0.11 22.30
C ASP A 249 -16.35 -0.85 22.67
N GLY A 250 -16.44 -2.10 22.25
CA GLY A 250 -17.54 -2.97 22.61
C GLY A 250 -17.25 -4.44 22.33
N TYR A 251 -17.82 -5.31 23.16
CA TYR A 251 -17.78 -6.75 23.00
C TYR A 251 -19.17 -7.29 22.71
N LYS A 252 -19.33 -8.05 21.62
CA LYS A 252 -20.61 -8.66 21.24
C LYS A 252 -20.37 -9.93 20.44
N ASP A 253 -21.13 -10.99 20.75
CA ASP A 253 -21.12 -12.26 20.02
C ASP A 253 -19.70 -12.84 19.78
N GLY A 254 -18.85 -12.82 20.81
CA GLY A 254 -17.48 -13.33 20.70
C GLY A 254 -16.48 -12.35 20.09
N SER A 255 -16.96 -11.25 19.51
CA SER A 255 -16.16 -10.26 18.77
C SER A 255 -15.94 -8.99 19.59
N TYR A 256 -14.73 -8.47 19.57
CA TYR A 256 -14.38 -7.19 20.15
C TYR A 256 -14.17 -6.16 19.03
N VAL A 257 -14.77 -4.98 19.17
CA VAL A 257 -14.66 -3.88 18.21
C VAL A 257 -14.12 -2.67 18.95
N GLU A 258 -13.10 -2.03 18.38
CA GLU A 258 -12.46 -0.85 18.91
C GLU A 258 -12.40 0.20 17.80
N ILE A 259 -12.89 1.41 18.08
CA ILE A 259 -12.94 2.50 17.11
C ILE A 259 -12.40 3.79 17.73
N ALA A 260 -11.49 4.43 17.02
CA ALA A 260 -11.03 5.79 17.30
C ALA A 260 -11.25 6.66 16.06
N MET A 261 -11.73 7.89 16.24
CA MET A 261 -11.96 8.79 15.12
C MET A 261 -11.88 10.27 15.49
N GLN A 262 -11.49 11.10 14.53
CA GLN A 262 -11.28 12.53 14.69
C GLN A 262 -11.65 13.26 13.41
N TYR A 263 -12.39 14.37 13.52
CA TYR A 263 -12.65 15.24 12.38
C TYR A 263 -11.58 16.32 12.29
N ASN A 264 -11.15 16.62 11.07
CA ASN A 264 -10.19 17.67 10.77
C ASN A 264 -10.88 18.85 10.07
N LYS A 265 -10.38 20.06 10.28
CA LYS A 265 -10.98 21.28 9.72
C LYS A 265 -10.55 21.54 8.28
N ASP A 266 -9.30 21.26 7.97
CA ASP A 266 -8.60 21.55 6.71
C ASP A 266 -8.62 20.38 5.72
N VAL A 267 -9.06 19.19 6.14
CA VAL A 267 -9.16 18.00 5.29
C VAL A 267 -10.58 17.81 4.73
N TYR A 268 -10.65 17.50 3.43
CA TYR A 268 -11.88 17.35 2.65
C TYR A 268 -12.07 15.94 2.07
N ILE A 269 -11.25 14.99 2.51
CA ILE A 269 -11.36 13.57 2.16
C ILE A 269 -11.56 12.74 3.44
N GLU A 270 -12.10 11.53 3.29
CA GLU A 270 -12.10 10.56 4.39
C GLU A 270 -10.75 9.83 4.44
N ASN A 271 -10.21 9.61 5.64
CA ASN A 271 -9.04 8.76 5.86
C ASN A 271 -9.40 7.66 6.88
N ILE A 272 -9.91 6.53 6.38
CA ILE A 272 -10.42 5.45 7.24
C ILE A 272 -9.57 4.21 7.06
N HIS A 273 -8.91 3.80 8.14
CA HIS A 273 -8.14 2.57 8.19
C HIS A 273 -8.92 1.50 8.95
N SER A 274 -8.90 0.29 8.42
CA SER A 274 -9.67 -0.82 8.98
C SER A 274 -8.79 -2.05 9.11
N PHE A 275 -8.97 -2.76 10.23
CA PHE A 275 -8.16 -3.90 10.62
C PHE A 275 -9.04 -5.02 11.16
N ALA A 276 -8.67 -6.26 10.85
CA ALA A 276 -9.25 -7.47 11.43
C ALA A 276 -8.13 -8.33 12.00
N ASN A 277 -8.15 -8.61 13.30
CA ASN A 277 -7.10 -9.35 14.02
C ASN A 277 -5.69 -8.80 13.73
N ASN A 278 -5.52 -7.48 13.83
CA ASN A 278 -4.28 -6.74 13.53
C ASN A 278 -3.80 -6.78 12.06
N ILE A 279 -4.58 -7.38 11.16
CA ILE A 279 -4.30 -7.40 9.73
C ILE A 279 -5.03 -6.24 9.05
N SER A 280 -4.29 -5.50 8.22
CA SER A 280 -4.84 -4.38 7.46
C SER A 280 -5.81 -4.89 6.39
N THR A 281 -7.05 -4.40 6.41
CA THR A 281 -8.04 -4.68 5.39
C THR A 281 -8.12 -3.50 4.42
N ALA A 282 -7.13 -3.39 3.53
CA ALA A 282 -6.98 -2.27 2.60
C ALA A 282 -8.16 -2.10 1.62
N GLU A 283 -8.84 -3.20 1.28
CA GLU A 283 -10.07 -3.19 0.46
C GLU A 283 -11.34 -3.08 1.31
N GLY A 284 -11.19 -2.95 2.64
CA GLY A 284 -12.28 -2.82 3.60
C GLY A 284 -12.93 -4.15 3.95
N GLY A 285 -14.26 -4.19 3.94
CA GLY A 285 -15.02 -5.39 4.32
C GLY A 285 -16.30 -5.07 5.05
N THR A 286 -16.87 -6.10 5.67
CA THR A 286 -18.15 -6.04 6.37
C THR A 286 -18.14 -5.09 7.57
N HIS A 287 -17.05 -5.07 8.36
CA HIS A 287 -16.82 -4.13 9.46
C HIS A 287 -16.80 -2.67 9.00
N LEU A 288 -16.06 -2.36 7.93
CA LEU A 288 -16.00 -1.00 7.37
C LEU A 288 -17.36 -0.54 6.85
N THR A 289 -18.11 -1.44 6.19
CA THR A 289 -19.45 -1.14 5.69
C THR A 289 -20.43 -0.89 6.85
N GLY A 290 -20.32 -1.67 7.92
CA GLY A 290 -21.09 -1.45 9.15
C GLY A 290 -20.80 -0.09 9.77
N PHE A 291 -19.52 0.27 9.90
CA PHE A 291 -19.10 1.58 10.38
C PHE A 291 -19.69 2.74 9.56
N LYS A 292 -19.49 2.71 8.23
CA LYS A 292 -19.96 3.76 7.32
C LYS A 292 -21.49 3.92 7.38
N THR A 293 -22.22 2.82 7.51
CA THR A 293 -23.69 2.83 7.60
C THR A 293 -24.16 3.42 8.94
N ALA A 294 -23.57 2.96 10.05
CA ALA A 294 -23.99 3.36 11.38
C ALA A 294 -23.69 4.83 11.70
N ILE A 295 -22.48 5.33 11.38
CA ILE A 295 -22.12 6.73 11.65
C ILE A 295 -23.06 7.69 10.90
N THR A 296 -23.41 7.37 9.66
CA THR A 296 -24.35 8.15 8.85
C THR A 296 -25.73 8.18 9.49
N LYS A 297 -26.21 7.03 9.99
CA LYS A 297 -27.51 6.93 10.65
C LYS A 297 -27.53 7.72 11.95
N VAL A 298 -26.57 7.48 12.85
CA VAL A 298 -26.51 8.11 14.17
C VAL A 298 -26.46 9.64 14.07
N LEU A 299 -25.65 10.20 13.16
CA LEU A 299 -25.58 11.64 12.98
C LEU A 299 -26.86 12.24 12.37
N ASN A 300 -27.52 11.55 11.44
CA ASN A 300 -28.81 11.99 10.91
C ASN A 300 -29.90 11.96 12.00
N ASP A 301 -29.97 10.87 12.78
CA ASP A 301 -30.94 10.71 13.87
C ASP A 301 -30.75 11.81 14.93
N TYR A 302 -29.50 12.09 15.32
CA TYR A 302 -29.18 13.20 16.22
C TYR A 302 -29.54 14.56 15.62
N ALA A 303 -29.16 14.81 14.36
CA ALA A 303 -29.43 16.07 13.68
C ALA A 303 -30.94 16.38 13.57
N ARG A 304 -31.77 15.35 13.38
CA ARG A 304 -33.24 15.47 13.39
C ARG A 304 -33.77 15.71 14.80
N LYS A 305 -33.35 14.89 15.77
CA LYS A 305 -33.79 14.98 17.17
C LYS A 305 -33.55 16.36 17.78
N PHE A 306 -32.44 17.00 17.45
CA PHE A 306 -32.05 18.31 17.96
C PHE A 306 -32.23 19.47 16.95
N ASN A 307 -33.00 19.27 15.88
CA ASN A 307 -33.37 20.29 14.88
C ASN A 307 -32.21 20.99 14.13
N PHE A 308 -31.06 20.31 13.97
CA PHE A 308 -30.02 20.74 13.02
C PHE A 308 -30.46 20.53 11.57
N LEU A 309 -31.30 19.52 11.34
CA LEU A 309 -32.04 19.30 10.09
C LEU A 309 -33.54 19.42 10.37
N LYS A 310 -34.22 20.31 9.64
CA LYS A 310 -35.70 20.45 9.72
C LYS A 310 -36.37 19.27 9.02
N GLU A 311 -37.62 18.94 9.35
CA GLU A 311 -38.37 17.82 8.73
C GLU A 311 -38.29 17.78 7.19
N ASN A 312 -38.35 18.93 6.52
CA ASN A 312 -38.30 19.02 5.06
C ASN A 312 -36.88 19.01 4.46
N ASP A 313 -35.84 19.14 5.28
CA ASP A 313 -34.46 19.09 4.80
C ASP A 313 -34.11 17.66 4.37
N LYS A 314 -33.20 17.51 3.41
CA LYS A 314 -32.69 16.19 3.04
C LYS A 314 -31.74 15.70 4.13
N ASN A 315 -31.71 14.39 4.33
CA ASN A 315 -30.69 13.77 5.18
C ASN A 315 -29.29 14.01 4.61
N LEU A 316 -28.31 14.07 5.52
CA LEU A 316 -26.90 14.02 5.19
C LEU A 316 -26.61 12.66 4.53
N LEU A 317 -25.88 12.69 3.42
CA LEU A 317 -25.37 11.47 2.81
C LEU A 317 -24.14 10.99 3.58
N GLY A 318 -23.79 9.71 3.42
CA GLY A 318 -22.64 9.16 4.12
C GLY A 318 -21.32 9.85 3.76
N GLU A 319 -21.21 10.40 2.56
CA GLU A 319 -20.07 11.23 2.14
C GLU A 319 -19.97 12.54 2.91
N ASP A 320 -21.11 13.21 3.15
CA ASP A 320 -21.17 14.47 3.89
C ASP A 320 -20.69 14.27 5.33
N VAL A 321 -21.02 13.09 5.87
CA VAL A 321 -20.66 12.66 7.22
C VAL A 321 -19.19 12.31 7.34
N ARG A 322 -18.55 11.77 6.30
CA ARG A 322 -17.17 11.27 6.38
C ARG A 322 -16.13 12.22 5.81
N GLU A 323 -16.55 13.34 5.21
CA GLU A 323 -15.62 14.39 4.76
C GLU A 323 -14.74 14.87 5.92
N GLY A 324 -13.41 14.77 5.75
CA GLY A 324 -12.43 15.18 6.77
C GLY A 324 -12.40 14.31 8.02
N LEU A 325 -13.01 13.12 7.99
CA LEU A 325 -12.94 12.15 9.07
C LEU A 325 -11.69 11.29 8.93
N THR A 326 -10.85 11.29 9.96
CA THR A 326 -9.83 10.25 10.17
C THR A 326 -10.39 9.22 11.14
N ALA A 327 -10.33 7.93 10.80
CA ALA A 327 -10.80 6.87 11.70
C ALA A 327 -9.95 5.60 11.60
N VAL A 328 -9.79 4.92 12.73
CA VAL A 328 -9.21 3.58 12.85
C VAL A 328 -10.28 2.65 13.40
N ILE A 329 -10.56 1.58 12.66
CA ILE A 329 -11.53 0.55 13.03
C ILE A 329 -10.78 -0.76 13.20
N SER A 330 -10.69 -1.28 14.42
CA SER A 330 -10.05 -2.55 14.71
C SER A 330 -11.09 -3.55 15.21
N VAL A 331 -11.23 -4.69 14.53
CA VAL A 331 -12.06 -5.80 14.99
C VAL A 331 -11.20 -7.00 15.36
N LYS A 332 -11.52 -7.63 16.48
CA LYS A 332 -10.90 -8.86 16.98
C LYS A 332 -11.97 -9.95 17.00
N ILE A 333 -11.88 -10.91 16.09
CA ILE A 333 -12.89 -11.94 15.85
C ILE A 333 -12.28 -13.34 15.92
N PRO A 334 -13.01 -14.36 16.42
CA PRO A 334 -12.47 -15.72 16.58
C PRO A 334 -12.13 -16.41 15.26
N ASP A 335 -13.00 -16.30 14.25
CA ASP A 335 -12.84 -16.99 12.95
C ASP A 335 -12.97 -16.00 11.78
N PRO A 336 -11.89 -15.25 11.47
CA PRO A 336 -11.89 -14.30 10.37
C PRO A 336 -11.88 -15.00 9.00
N GLN A 337 -12.81 -14.60 8.14
CA GLN A 337 -12.94 -15.06 6.76
C GLN A 337 -12.62 -13.91 5.81
N PHE A 338 -11.60 -14.11 4.96
CA PHE A 338 -11.18 -13.13 3.97
C PHE A 338 -11.57 -13.57 2.56
N GLU A 339 -11.92 -12.63 1.69
CA GLU A 339 -12.31 -12.92 0.29
C GLU A 339 -11.14 -13.43 -0.59
N GLY A 340 -9.90 -13.43 -0.08
CA GLY A 340 -8.72 -13.95 -0.77
C GLY A 340 -7.49 -14.11 0.13
N GLN A 341 -6.44 -14.74 -0.41
CA GLN A 341 -5.20 -15.07 0.31
C GLN A 341 -4.45 -13.86 0.84
N THR A 342 -4.53 -12.72 0.15
CA THR A 342 -3.89 -11.46 0.55
C THR A 342 -4.53 -10.82 1.79
N LYS A 343 -5.64 -11.38 2.30
CA LYS A 343 -6.38 -10.93 3.49
C LYS A 343 -6.75 -9.44 3.47
N THR A 344 -6.97 -8.88 2.28
CA THR A 344 -7.23 -7.44 2.08
C THR A 344 -8.67 -7.03 2.37
N LYS A 345 -9.61 -7.99 2.41
CA LYS A 345 -11.05 -7.73 2.59
C LYS A 345 -11.74 -8.74 3.49
N LEU A 346 -12.40 -8.26 4.54
CA LEU A 346 -13.15 -9.09 5.48
C LEU A 346 -14.55 -9.48 4.95
N GLY A 347 -14.87 -10.76 4.98
CA GLY A 347 -16.10 -11.35 4.45
C GLY A 347 -17.14 -11.79 5.49
N ASN A 348 -16.83 -11.81 6.79
CA ASN A 348 -17.76 -12.21 7.85
C ASN A 348 -19.01 -11.31 7.89
N SER A 349 -20.16 -11.83 7.45
CA SER A 349 -21.40 -11.06 7.30
C SER A 349 -21.95 -10.49 8.62
N GLU A 350 -21.80 -11.24 9.70
CA GLU A 350 -22.24 -10.96 11.06
C GLU A 350 -21.49 -9.77 11.69
N VAL A 351 -20.23 -9.57 11.33
CA VAL A 351 -19.38 -8.49 11.86
C VAL A 351 -19.96 -7.13 11.50
N ARG A 352 -20.63 -7.00 10.34
CA ARG A 352 -21.33 -5.76 9.96
C ARG A 352 -22.35 -5.36 11.03
N SER A 353 -23.25 -6.26 11.39
CA SER A 353 -24.32 -5.98 12.36
C SER A 353 -23.78 -5.75 13.78
N ILE A 354 -22.67 -6.42 14.14
CA ILE A 354 -21.98 -6.20 15.41
C ILE A 354 -21.44 -4.77 15.49
N VAL A 355 -20.68 -4.33 14.48
CA VAL A 355 -20.11 -2.97 14.41
C VAL A 355 -21.22 -1.92 14.39
N GLU A 356 -22.28 -2.14 13.59
CA GLU A 356 -23.42 -1.22 13.56
C GLU A 356 -24.09 -1.07 14.93
N SER A 357 -24.30 -2.18 15.65
CA SER A 357 -24.90 -2.18 16.98
C SER A 357 -24.07 -1.38 17.99
N ILE A 358 -22.75 -1.57 18.01
CA ILE A 358 -21.85 -0.91 18.96
C ILE A 358 -21.83 0.60 18.70
N ILE A 359 -21.75 1.03 17.43
CA ILE A 359 -21.77 2.45 17.07
C ILE A 359 -23.12 3.08 17.43
N ASN A 360 -24.23 2.43 17.11
CA ASN A 360 -25.57 2.94 17.43
C ASN A 360 -25.78 3.17 18.94
N GLU A 361 -25.10 2.40 19.80
CA GLU A 361 -25.15 2.58 21.25
C GLU A 361 -24.11 3.61 21.73
N LYS A 362 -22.83 3.32 21.49
CA LYS A 362 -21.70 4.06 22.09
C LYS A 362 -21.53 5.44 21.48
N PHE A 363 -21.57 5.55 20.15
CA PHE A 363 -21.41 6.84 19.50
C PHE A 363 -22.62 7.74 19.72
N ALA A 364 -23.84 7.18 19.73
CA ALA A 364 -25.03 7.95 20.08
C ALA A 364 -24.95 8.51 21.51
N SER A 365 -24.51 7.69 22.47
CA SER A 365 -24.28 8.13 23.85
C SER A 365 -23.23 9.25 23.93
N PHE A 366 -22.09 9.08 23.24
CA PHE A 366 -21.05 10.11 23.15
C PHE A 366 -21.58 11.44 22.64
N LEU A 367 -22.41 11.43 21.58
CA LEU A 367 -22.95 12.65 20.99
C LEU A 367 -23.86 13.41 21.97
N GLU A 368 -24.65 12.70 22.78
CA GLU A 368 -25.52 13.29 23.80
C GLU A 368 -24.73 13.82 25.00
N GLU A 369 -23.66 13.13 25.39
CA GLU A 369 -22.77 13.54 26.49
C GLU A 369 -21.87 14.73 26.12
N ASN A 370 -21.56 14.92 24.83
CA ASN A 370 -20.62 15.95 24.35
C ASN A 370 -21.24 16.94 23.34
N PRO A 371 -22.27 17.74 23.70
CA PRO A 371 -23.00 18.60 22.75
C PRO A 371 -22.13 19.62 22.01
N SER A 372 -21.07 20.13 22.64
CA SER A 372 -20.14 21.10 22.03
C SER A 372 -19.37 20.48 20.87
N VAL A 373 -18.82 19.28 21.06
CA VAL A 373 -18.11 18.53 20.02
C VAL A 373 -19.08 18.07 18.93
N THR A 374 -20.24 17.55 19.32
CA THR A 374 -21.30 17.14 18.39
C THR A 374 -21.71 18.27 17.45
N LYS A 375 -21.87 19.49 17.98
CA LYS A 375 -22.18 20.66 17.16
C LYS A 375 -21.08 20.94 16.12
N LEU A 376 -19.81 20.87 16.50
CA LEU A 376 -18.69 21.07 15.57
C LEU A 376 -18.70 20.03 14.44
N ILE A 377 -18.91 18.75 14.78
CA ILE A 377 -19.01 17.65 13.81
C ILE A 377 -20.18 17.91 12.84
N LEU A 378 -21.36 18.23 13.35
CA LEU A 378 -22.55 18.48 12.53
C LEU A 378 -22.41 19.71 11.63
N ASP A 379 -21.83 20.80 12.14
CA ASP A 379 -21.57 22.00 11.36
C ASP A 379 -20.65 21.69 10.17
N LYS A 380 -19.60 20.86 10.37
CA LYS A 380 -18.73 20.38 9.29
C LYS A 380 -19.51 19.52 8.28
N CYS A 381 -20.32 18.57 8.74
CA CYS A 381 -21.14 17.73 7.85
C CYS A 381 -22.14 18.56 7.01
N LEU A 382 -22.78 19.55 7.62
CA LEU A 382 -23.71 20.47 6.95
C LEU A 382 -22.99 21.34 5.91
N MET A 383 -21.77 21.79 6.22
CA MET A 383 -20.94 22.50 5.26
C MET A 383 -20.57 21.64 4.04
N SER A 384 -20.18 20.37 4.27
CA SER A 384 -19.91 19.40 3.21
C SER A 384 -21.15 19.18 2.33
N ALA A 385 -22.31 18.94 2.94
CA ALA A 385 -23.58 18.77 2.22
C ALA A 385 -23.92 19.97 1.33
N ARG A 386 -23.74 21.20 1.83
CA ARG A 386 -23.95 22.43 1.04
C ARG A 386 -22.94 22.53 -0.12
N ALA A 387 -21.68 22.22 0.11
CA ALA A 387 -20.64 22.24 -0.92
C ALA A 387 -20.92 21.21 -2.02
N ARG A 388 -21.34 20.00 -1.65
CA ARG A 388 -21.76 18.96 -2.59
C ARG A 388 -22.99 19.38 -3.40
N GLU A 389 -24.02 19.94 -2.76
CA GLU A 389 -25.18 20.44 -3.50
C GLU A 389 -24.82 21.56 -4.48
N ALA A 390 -23.91 22.46 -4.10
CA ALA A 390 -23.39 23.48 -4.99
C ALA A 390 -22.61 22.86 -6.16
N ALA A 391 -21.76 21.87 -5.90
CA ALA A 391 -21.03 21.13 -6.94
C ALA A 391 -21.98 20.39 -7.89
N ARG A 392 -23.05 19.76 -7.37
CA ARG A 392 -24.08 19.11 -8.18
C ARG A 392 -24.81 20.10 -9.08
N LYS A 393 -25.22 21.26 -8.53
CA LYS A 393 -25.87 22.33 -9.31
C LYS A 393 -24.94 22.88 -10.40
N ALA A 394 -23.67 23.13 -10.06
CA ALA A 394 -22.66 23.57 -11.03
C ALA A 394 -22.47 22.53 -12.15
N ARG A 395 -22.38 21.24 -11.79
CA ARG A 395 -22.32 20.12 -12.74
C ARG A 395 -23.56 20.05 -13.63
N GLU A 396 -24.77 20.14 -13.07
CA GLU A 396 -26.02 20.13 -13.85
C GLU A 396 -26.11 21.32 -14.81
N LEU A 397 -25.64 22.51 -14.40
CA LEU A 397 -25.53 23.69 -15.27
C LEU A 397 -24.55 23.47 -16.43
N THR A 398 -23.37 22.90 -16.16
CA THR A 398 -22.38 22.56 -17.20
C THR A 398 -22.90 21.46 -18.13
N ARG A 399 -23.53 20.42 -17.57
CA ARG A 399 -24.12 19.33 -18.35
C ARG A 399 -25.27 19.83 -19.22
N ARG A 400 -26.13 20.73 -18.74
CA ARG A 400 -27.18 21.36 -19.53
C ARG A 400 -26.64 22.25 -20.65
N LYS A 401 -25.52 22.96 -20.43
CA LYS A 401 -24.82 23.68 -21.53
C LYS A 401 -24.28 22.70 -22.57
N ASN A 402 -23.78 21.54 -22.16
CA ASN A 402 -23.20 20.53 -23.04
C ASN A 402 -24.23 19.53 -23.62
N VAL A 403 -25.51 19.56 -23.24
CA VAL A 403 -26.52 18.65 -23.83
C VAL A 403 -26.86 19.02 -25.29
N LEU A 404 -26.58 20.25 -25.73
CA LEU A 404 -26.54 20.58 -27.16
C LEU A 404 -25.26 20.08 -27.88
N GLU A 405 -24.21 19.73 -27.13
CA GLU A 405 -22.91 19.24 -27.60
C GLU A 405 -22.66 17.84 -27.04
N SER A 406 -23.43 16.84 -27.45
CA SER A 406 -23.25 15.47 -26.96
C SER A 406 -21.80 14.99 -27.13
N THR A 407 -21.17 14.52 -26.05
CA THR A 407 -19.99 13.63 -26.09
C THR A 407 -18.76 14.17 -26.83
N THR A 408 -18.41 15.44 -26.67
CA THR A 408 -17.11 15.93 -27.15
C THR A 408 -16.01 15.50 -26.18
N LEU A 409 -15.14 14.58 -26.65
CA LEU A 409 -13.85 14.34 -26.02
C LEU A 409 -13.10 15.66 -25.87
N PRO A 410 -12.18 15.80 -24.88
CA PRO A 410 -11.43 17.03 -24.70
C PRO A 410 -10.80 17.46 -26.02
N GLY A 411 -10.94 18.73 -26.41
CA GLY A 411 -10.47 19.20 -27.72
C GLY A 411 -8.96 18.99 -27.96
N LYS A 412 -8.17 18.85 -26.89
CA LYS A 412 -6.73 18.53 -26.95
C LYS A 412 -6.41 17.03 -27.03
N LEU A 413 -7.36 16.15 -26.73
CA LEU A 413 -7.15 14.70 -26.76
C LEU A 413 -6.99 14.23 -28.21
N ALA A 414 -5.84 13.62 -28.51
CA ALA A 414 -5.63 12.87 -29.73
C ALA A 414 -5.92 11.39 -29.46
N ASP A 415 -7.17 10.97 -29.72
CA ASP A 415 -7.65 9.62 -29.39
C ASP A 415 -7.07 8.51 -30.30
N CYS A 416 -7.19 7.26 -29.86
CA CYS A 416 -6.88 6.05 -30.63
C CYS A 416 -8.11 5.49 -31.36
N THR A 417 -7.89 4.61 -32.34
CA THR A 417 -8.99 3.99 -33.11
C THR A 417 -9.54 2.72 -32.46
N GLU A 418 -8.71 2.00 -31.71
CA GLU A 418 -9.09 0.83 -30.94
C GLU A 418 -10.09 1.22 -29.82
N ARG A 419 -11.02 0.32 -29.55
CA ARG A 419 -12.10 0.53 -28.58
C ARG A 419 -12.01 -0.41 -27.39
N ASP A 420 -11.28 -1.52 -27.50
CA ASP A 420 -11.00 -2.39 -26.37
C ASP A 420 -10.06 -1.71 -25.36
N PRO A 421 -10.54 -1.35 -24.14
CA PRO A 421 -9.72 -0.67 -23.15
C PRO A 421 -8.46 -1.45 -22.75
N ALA A 422 -8.47 -2.79 -22.84
CA ALA A 422 -7.34 -3.64 -22.49
C ALA A 422 -6.16 -3.51 -23.45
N LEU A 423 -6.43 -3.15 -24.70
CA LEU A 423 -5.42 -2.92 -25.73
C LEU A 423 -5.02 -1.44 -25.80
N CYS A 424 -5.89 -0.54 -25.32
CA CYS A 424 -5.71 0.89 -25.41
C CYS A 424 -4.83 1.45 -24.28
N GLU A 425 -4.01 2.44 -24.63
CA GLU A 425 -3.20 3.20 -23.70
C GLU A 425 -3.30 4.70 -23.95
N ILE A 426 -3.12 5.50 -22.90
CA ILE A 426 -3.12 6.96 -22.96
C ILE A 426 -1.84 7.50 -22.36
N PHE A 427 -1.16 8.37 -23.10
CA PHE A 427 -0.04 9.16 -22.60
C PHE A 427 -0.56 10.53 -22.17
N ILE A 428 -0.39 10.84 -20.88
CA ILE A 428 -0.63 12.17 -20.33
C ILE A 428 0.70 12.90 -20.34
N VAL A 429 0.80 13.94 -21.19
CA VAL A 429 2.08 14.58 -21.53
C VAL A 429 2.18 15.99 -20.98
N GLU A 430 3.36 16.37 -20.54
CA GLU A 430 3.66 17.73 -20.12
C GLU A 430 3.77 18.68 -21.33
N GLY A 431 2.78 19.56 -21.49
CA GLY A 431 2.81 20.63 -22.49
C GLY A 431 2.44 20.22 -23.92
N ASP A 432 2.09 21.24 -24.71
CA ASP A 432 1.69 21.04 -26.12
C ASP A 432 2.89 20.67 -27.03
N SER A 433 4.13 21.01 -26.63
CA SER A 433 5.34 20.68 -27.39
C SER A 433 5.61 19.17 -27.42
N ALA A 434 5.78 18.55 -26.25
CA ALA A 434 5.94 17.10 -26.13
C ALA A 434 4.69 16.36 -26.64
N GLY A 435 3.49 16.91 -26.39
CA GLY A 435 2.24 16.40 -26.94
C GLY A 435 2.21 16.36 -28.48
N GLY A 436 2.83 17.34 -29.15
CA GLY A 436 2.97 17.41 -30.60
C GLY A 436 3.85 16.27 -31.15
N SER A 437 5.04 16.09 -30.60
CA SER A 437 5.97 15.01 -30.98
C SER A 437 5.36 13.63 -30.71
N ALA A 438 4.76 13.44 -29.52
CA ALA A 438 4.08 12.20 -29.16
C ALA A 438 2.91 11.88 -30.09
N LYS A 439 2.11 12.89 -30.47
CA LYS A 439 1.00 12.69 -31.42
C LYS A 439 1.47 12.25 -32.81
N GLN A 440 2.65 12.70 -33.25
CA GLN A 440 3.22 12.32 -34.54
C GLN A 440 3.86 10.93 -34.50
N GLY A 441 4.57 10.58 -33.42
CA GLY A 441 5.28 9.31 -33.28
C GLY A 441 4.41 8.13 -32.82
N ARG A 442 3.23 8.38 -32.24
CA ARG A 442 2.37 7.32 -31.69
C ARG A 442 1.88 6.32 -32.74
N ASN A 443 1.60 5.12 -32.27
CA ASN A 443 0.72 4.20 -32.98
C ASN A 443 -0.74 4.60 -32.76
N ARG A 444 -1.35 5.21 -33.79
CA ARG A 444 -2.72 5.72 -33.73
C ARG A 444 -3.77 4.63 -33.49
N LYS A 445 -3.42 3.35 -33.70
CA LYS A 445 -4.33 2.23 -33.46
C LYS A 445 -4.74 2.17 -32.00
N PHE A 446 -3.78 2.19 -31.07
CA PHE A 446 -4.04 1.88 -29.65
C PHE A 446 -3.53 2.94 -28.66
N GLN A 447 -2.75 3.94 -29.10
CA GLN A 447 -2.20 4.97 -28.21
C GLN A 447 -2.96 6.28 -28.35
N ALA A 448 -3.48 6.83 -27.27
CA ALA A 448 -4.05 8.17 -27.18
C ALA A 448 -3.08 9.15 -26.50
N ILE A 449 -3.13 10.43 -26.86
CA ILE A 449 -2.26 11.47 -26.29
C ILE A 449 -3.10 12.60 -25.72
N LEU A 450 -2.89 12.92 -24.44
CA LEU A 450 -3.50 14.05 -23.76
C LEU A 450 -2.42 15.03 -23.27
N PRO A 451 -2.19 16.14 -24.01
CA PRO A 451 -1.31 17.21 -23.55
C PRO A 451 -1.95 18.00 -22.40
N LEU A 452 -1.20 18.18 -21.31
CA LEU A 452 -1.57 19.07 -20.20
C LEU A 452 -1.04 20.48 -20.43
N TRP A 453 -1.64 21.47 -19.76
CA TRP A 453 -1.20 22.86 -19.87
C TRP A 453 -1.25 23.60 -18.53
N GLY A 454 -0.15 24.27 -18.20
CA GLY A 454 0.03 24.96 -16.92
C GLY A 454 0.15 24.00 -15.74
N LYS A 455 0.24 24.56 -14.53
CA LYS A 455 0.38 23.77 -13.30
C LYS A 455 -0.96 23.17 -12.89
N MET A 456 -0.96 21.88 -12.57
CA MET A 456 -2.14 21.17 -12.08
C MET A 456 -2.52 21.66 -10.68
N LEU A 457 -3.82 21.61 -10.37
CA LEU A 457 -4.32 21.95 -9.04
C LEU A 457 -3.80 20.94 -8.02
N ASN A 458 -3.19 21.40 -6.94
CA ASN A 458 -2.93 20.55 -5.79
C ASN A 458 -4.26 20.21 -5.11
N VAL A 459 -4.70 18.97 -5.31
CA VAL A 459 -6.01 18.52 -4.83
C VAL A 459 -6.04 18.17 -3.35
N GLU A 460 -4.87 18.01 -2.70
CA GLU A 460 -4.76 17.76 -1.25
C GLU A 460 -5.37 18.93 -0.46
N LYS A 461 -5.17 20.15 -0.96
CA LYS A 461 -5.60 21.40 -0.33
C LYS A 461 -6.94 21.91 -0.85
N ALA A 462 -7.57 21.17 -1.76
CA ALA A 462 -8.73 21.64 -2.51
C ALA A 462 -9.99 20.89 -2.12
N ARG A 463 -11.08 21.64 -1.96
CA ARG A 463 -12.43 21.09 -1.81
C ARG A 463 -12.90 20.42 -3.09
N MET A 464 -13.82 19.46 -2.96
CA MET A 464 -14.39 18.74 -4.09
C MET A 464 -14.98 19.67 -5.16
N ASP A 465 -15.72 20.72 -4.79
CA ASP A 465 -16.32 21.66 -5.75
C ASP A 465 -15.28 22.35 -6.64
N LYS A 466 -14.13 22.72 -6.08
CA LYS A 466 -12.99 23.28 -6.84
C LYS A 466 -12.34 22.25 -7.75
N VAL A 467 -12.28 20.99 -7.34
CA VAL A 467 -11.71 19.89 -8.14
C VAL A 467 -12.60 19.60 -9.36
N TYR A 468 -13.92 19.47 -9.18
CA TYR A 468 -14.87 19.27 -10.28
C TYR A 468 -14.96 20.47 -11.22
N GLY A 469 -14.82 21.69 -10.70
CA GLY A 469 -14.85 22.92 -11.48
C GLY A 469 -13.52 23.28 -12.15
N ASN A 470 -12.47 22.47 -11.97
CA ASN A 470 -11.14 22.80 -12.46
C ASN A 470 -10.99 22.48 -13.95
N ASP A 471 -10.62 23.48 -14.73
CA ASP A 471 -10.42 23.41 -16.18
C ASP A 471 -9.22 22.54 -16.60
N LYS A 472 -8.27 22.30 -15.70
CA LYS A 472 -7.07 21.46 -15.95
C LYS A 472 -7.31 19.99 -15.66
N LEU A 473 -8.14 19.67 -14.66
CA LEU A 473 -8.49 18.29 -14.31
C LEU A 473 -9.63 17.75 -15.17
N THR A 474 -10.59 18.59 -15.58
CA THR A 474 -11.73 18.19 -16.41
C THR A 474 -11.33 17.39 -17.68
N PRO A 475 -10.29 17.78 -18.45
CA PRO A 475 -9.81 17.01 -19.59
C PRO A 475 -9.34 15.59 -19.23
N VAL A 476 -8.62 15.41 -18.12
CA VAL A 476 -8.15 14.10 -17.66
C VAL A 476 -9.34 13.21 -17.31
N ILE A 477 -10.28 13.75 -16.52
CA ILE A 477 -11.49 13.04 -16.10
C ILE A 477 -12.32 12.60 -17.32
N THR A 478 -12.53 13.53 -18.26
CA THR A 478 -13.32 13.29 -19.48
C THR A 478 -12.62 12.31 -20.41
N ALA A 479 -11.28 12.38 -20.52
CA ALA A 479 -10.51 11.45 -21.34
C ALA A 479 -10.61 10.02 -20.81
N LEU A 480 -10.43 9.82 -19.50
CA LEU A 480 -10.48 8.48 -18.88
C LEU A 480 -11.89 7.88 -18.88
N GLY A 481 -12.92 8.72 -18.77
CA GLY A 481 -14.33 8.30 -18.82
C GLY A 481 -14.88 7.72 -17.51
N THR A 482 -14.06 7.62 -16.47
CA THR A 482 -14.41 7.00 -15.19
C THR A 482 -15.15 7.91 -14.23
N ASN A 483 -15.19 9.24 -14.47
CA ASN A 483 -15.45 10.25 -13.43
C ASN A 483 -14.44 10.15 -12.26
N ILE A 484 -14.73 10.80 -11.13
CA ILE A 484 -13.85 10.89 -9.94
C ILE A 484 -14.64 10.74 -8.65
N GLY A 485 -13.92 10.38 -7.58
CA GLY A 485 -14.47 10.29 -6.24
C GLY A 485 -15.54 9.21 -6.17
N GLN A 486 -16.76 9.58 -5.80
CA GLN A 486 -17.85 8.61 -5.64
C GLN A 486 -18.55 8.24 -6.93
N ASP A 487 -18.54 9.12 -7.93
CA ASP A 487 -19.07 8.80 -9.25
C ASP A 487 -18.07 7.94 -10.07
N PHE A 488 -16.91 7.63 -9.46
CA PHE A 488 -15.86 6.85 -10.08
C PHE A 488 -16.37 5.45 -10.41
N ASP A 489 -16.27 5.10 -11.69
CA ASP A 489 -16.66 3.80 -12.19
C ASP A 489 -15.56 3.26 -13.09
N ILE A 490 -14.81 2.29 -12.58
CA ILE A 490 -13.69 1.68 -13.29
C ILE A 490 -14.15 0.91 -14.53
N THR A 491 -15.40 0.45 -14.58
CA THR A 491 -15.92 -0.30 -15.74
C THR A 491 -16.06 0.58 -16.98
N LYS A 492 -16.10 1.90 -16.79
CA LYS A 492 -16.14 2.90 -17.87
C LYS A 492 -14.75 3.36 -18.31
N LEU A 493 -13.68 2.81 -17.73
CA LEU A 493 -12.32 3.18 -18.06
C LEU A 493 -12.03 2.88 -19.53
N ARG A 494 -11.52 3.89 -20.24
CA ARG A 494 -11.25 3.81 -21.68
C ARG A 494 -9.87 3.28 -22.04
N TYR A 495 -8.93 3.29 -21.10
CA TYR A 495 -7.54 2.90 -21.31
C TYR A 495 -7.02 2.15 -20.08
N HIS A 496 -6.65 0.88 -20.22
CA HIS A 496 -6.08 0.09 -19.12
C HIS A 496 -4.61 0.42 -18.84
N LYS A 497 -3.95 1.21 -19.70
CA LYS A 497 -2.63 1.76 -19.43
C LYS A 497 -2.67 3.28 -19.49
N ILE A 498 -2.51 3.91 -18.33
CA ILE A 498 -2.42 5.36 -18.16
C ILE A 498 -0.95 5.67 -17.88
N ILE A 499 -0.27 6.25 -18.86
CA ILE A 499 1.17 6.46 -18.82
C ILE A 499 1.44 7.96 -18.62
N LEU A 500 2.05 8.29 -17.49
CA LEU A 500 2.51 9.64 -17.18
C LEU A 500 3.87 9.87 -17.85
N MET A 501 3.91 10.80 -18.80
CA MET A 501 5.10 11.12 -19.58
C MET A 501 5.44 12.60 -19.38
N ALA A 502 6.37 12.87 -18.49
CA ALA A 502 6.82 14.21 -18.11
C ALA A 502 8.33 14.33 -18.31
N ASP A 503 8.83 15.56 -18.38
CA ASP A 503 10.25 15.81 -18.59
C ASP A 503 11.10 15.32 -17.40
N ALA A 504 12.37 15.02 -17.65
CA ALA A 504 13.30 14.54 -16.62
C ALA A 504 13.94 15.70 -15.84
N ASP A 505 13.14 16.72 -15.53
CA ASP A 505 13.52 17.93 -14.81
C ASP A 505 12.66 18.13 -13.55
N VAL A 506 12.86 19.25 -12.86
CA VAL A 506 12.15 19.58 -11.63
C VAL A 506 10.65 19.84 -11.85
N ASP A 507 10.27 20.40 -13.00
CA ASP A 507 8.86 20.70 -13.32
C ASP A 507 8.10 19.41 -13.69
N GLY A 508 8.74 18.50 -14.42
CA GLY A 508 8.23 17.17 -14.73
C GLY A 508 8.06 16.28 -13.49
N ALA A 509 9.00 16.34 -12.54
CA ALA A 509 8.83 15.70 -11.24
C ALA A 509 7.64 16.29 -10.46
N HIS A 510 7.43 17.60 -10.54
CA HIS A 510 6.34 18.27 -9.86
C HIS A 510 4.97 17.94 -10.46
N ILE A 511 4.79 17.98 -11.79
CA ILE A 511 3.52 17.62 -12.43
C ILE A 511 3.17 16.14 -12.20
N ARG A 512 4.17 15.26 -12.24
CA ARG A 512 4.01 13.83 -11.91
C ARG A 512 3.48 13.67 -10.48
N THR A 513 4.06 14.38 -9.52
CA THR A 513 3.62 14.34 -8.12
C THR A 513 2.18 14.82 -7.96
N LEU A 514 1.78 15.91 -8.64
CA LEU A 514 0.41 16.41 -8.63
C LEU A 514 -0.60 15.41 -9.22
N LEU A 515 -0.26 14.75 -10.33
CA LEU A 515 -1.11 13.74 -10.95
C LEU A 515 -1.23 12.47 -10.10
N LEU A 516 -0.12 12.01 -9.50
CA LEU A 516 -0.15 10.88 -8.57
C LEU A 516 -1.01 11.19 -7.35
N THR A 517 -0.90 12.41 -6.79
CA THR A 517 -1.77 12.88 -5.70
C THR A 517 -3.24 12.84 -6.15
N PHE A 518 -3.54 13.33 -7.36
CA PHE A 518 -4.91 13.31 -7.88
C PHE A 518 -5.46 11.90 -8.06
N PHE A 519 -4.70 10.99 -8.68
CA PHE A 519 -5.14 9.60 -8.83
C PHE A 519 -5.27 8.89 -7.50
N TYR A 520 -4.34 9.08 -6.57
CA TYR A 520 -4.41 8.48 -5.25
C TYR A 520 -5.64 8.95 -4.47
N ARG A 521 -5.97 10.24 -4.52
CA ARG A 521 -7.09 10.84 -3.76
C ARG A 521 -8.47 10.63 -4.36
N TYR A 522 -8.58 10.61 -5.70
CA TYR A 522 -9.87 10.63 -6.39
C TYR A 522 -10.13 9.44 -7.32
N MET A 523 -9.11 8.64 -7.61
CA MET A 523 -9.18 7.51 -8.54
C MET A 523 -8.31 6.32 -8.05
N THR A 524 -8.25 6.09 -6.74
CA THR A 524 -7.40 5.07 -6.11
C THR A 524 -7.49 3.69 -6.78
N PRO A 525 -8.68 3.22 -7.23
CA PRO A 525 -8.78 1.92 -7.91
C PRO A 525 -7.95 1.81 -9.19
N LEU A 526 -7.58 2.93 -9.86
CA LEU A 526 -6.67 2.88 -11.01
C LEU A 526 -5.27 2.42 -10.60
N ILE A 527 -4.83 2.81 -9.40
CA ILE A 527 -3.53 2.41 -8.84
C ILE A 527 -3.62 0.97 -8.32
N SER A 528 -4.67 0.66 -7.55
CA SER A 528 -4.85 -0.70 -6.99
C SER A 528 -4.99 -1.79 -8.05
N ASN A 529 -5.57 -1.48 -9.22
CA ASN A 529 -5.65 -2.41 -10.36
C ASN A 529 -4.40 -2.36 -11.28
N GLY A 530 -3.41 -1.53 -10.94
CA GLY A 530 -2.13 -1.47 -11.67
C GLY A 530 -2.22 -0.83 -13.06
N TYR A 531 -3.15 0.12 -13.28
CA TYR A 531 -3.33 0.79 -14.57
C TYR A 531 -2.51 2.06 -14.75
N VAL A 532 -1.86 2.57 -13.68
CA VAL A 532 -1.05 3.80 -13.71
C VAL A 532 0.44 3.46 -13.86
N TYR A 533 1.08 4.10 -14.83
CA TYR A 533 2.48 3.90 -15.17
C TYR A 533 3.22 5.23 -15.33
N ILE A 534 4.54 5.20 -15.19
CA ILE A 534 5.43 6.35 -15.40
C ILE A 534 6.39 5.97 -16.54
N ALA A 535 6.43 6.79 -17.59
CA ALA A 535 7.40 6.61 -18.67
C ALA A 535 8.82 6.92 -18.18
N GLN A 536 9.81 6.19 -18.69
CA GLN A 536 11.23 6.47 -18.47
C GLN A 536 11.87 6.82 -19.81
N PRO A 537 11.90 8.10 -20.21
CA PRO A 537 12.65 8.53 -21.39
C PRO A 537 14.17 8.48 -21.12
N PRO A 538 15.01 8.27 -22.15
CA PRO A 538 16.46 8.30 -21.99
C PRO A 538 16.97 9.71 -21.71
N LEU A 539 18.02 9.82 -20.89
CA LEU A 539 18.66 11.10 -20.59
C LEU A 539 19.71 11.49 -21.63
N TYR A 540 20.34 10.50 -22.27
CA TYR A 540 21.45 10.70 -23.18
C TYR A 540 21.25 9.98 -24.50
N LYS A 541 21.75 10.61 -25.57
CA LYS A 541 21.99 10.01 -26.88
C LYS A 541 23.48 10.03 -27.16
N ILE A 542 24.04 8.88 -27.52
CA ILE A 542 25.46 8.69 -27.81
C ILE A 542 25.57 8.33 -29.28
N THR A 543 26.28 9.16 -30.04
CA THR A 543 26.46 8.96 -31.48
C THR A 543 27.94 8.85 -31.83
N LYS A 544 28.30 7.82 -32.60
CA LYS A 544 29.62 7.69 -33.25
C LYS A 544 29.46 7.21 -34.69
N GLY A 545 29.77 8.08 -35.65
CA GLY A 545 29.59 7.78 -37.07
C GLY A 545 28.13 7.53 -37.43
N LYS A 546 27.79 6.28 -37.80
CA LYS A 546 26.40 5.85 -38.12
C LYS A 546 25.69 5.14 -36.96
N SER A 547 26.38 4.91 -35.84
CA SER A 547 25.82 4.17 -34.70
C SER A 547 25.25 5.16 -33.69
N GLU A 548 24.03 4.89 -33.24
CA GLU A 548 23.32 5.69 -32.23
C GLU A 548 22.86 4.77 -31.09
N PHE A 549 23.11 5.18 -29.85
CA PHE A 549 22.68 4.48 -28.64
C PHE A 549 22.02 5.46 -27.67
N TYR A 550 21.15 4.95 -26.80
CA TYR A 550 20.48 5.73 -25.76
C TYR A 550 20.87 5.22 -24.38
N ALA A 551 21.01 6.13 -23.43
CA ALA A 551 21.34 5.81 -22.04
C ALA A 551 20.43 6.57 -21.07
N TYR A 552 20.10 5.92 -19.95
CA TYR A 552 19.19 6.44 -18.92
C TYR A 552 19.93 7.06 -17.73
N ASN A 553 21.25 6.82 -17.60
CA ASN A 553 22.09 7.38 -16.55
C ASN A 553 23.56 7.46 -17.01
N ASP A 554 24.40 8.14 -16.23
CA ASP A 554 25.83 8.31 -16.56
C ASP A 554 26.60 6.98 -16.59
N VAL A 555 26.23 6.02 -15.74
CA VAL A 555 26.86 4.70 -15.68
C VAL A 555 26.65 3.93 -16.98
N GLU A 556 25.45 4.00 -17.54
CA GLU A 556 25.12 3.41 -18.83
C GLU A 556 25.85 4.07 -19.98
N VAL A 557 26.07 5.40 -19.92
CA VAL A 557 26.90 6.09 -20.91
C VAL A 557 28.31 5.50 -20.92
N GLU A 558 28.93 5.34 -19.76
CA GLU A 558 30.26 4.75 -19.65
C GLU A 558 30.28 3.28 -20.12
N LYS A 559 29.25 2.51 -19.76
CA LYS A 559 29.10 1.12 -20.17
C LYS A 559 29.02 0.98 -21.69
N ILE A 560 28.15 1.77 -22.35
CA ILE A 560 27.97 1.76 -23.81
C ILE A 560 29.28 2.13 -24.52
N ILE A 561 29.99 3.16 -24.04
CA ILE A 561 31.28 3.57 -24.61
C ILE A 561 32.31 2.43 -24.48
N LYS A 562 32.37 1.77 -23.32
CA LYS A 562 33.31 0.68 -23.05
C LYS A 562 33.01 -0.58 -23.87
N GLU A 563 31.75 -1.01 -23.93
CA GLU A 563 31.31 -2.20 -24.68
C GLU A 563 31.55 -2.05 -26.18
N ASN A 564 31.33 -0.86 -26.73
CA ASN A 564 31.61 -0.56 -28.12
C ASN A 564 33.10 -0.27 -28.41
N GLN A 565 33.98 -0.34 -27.40
CA GLN A 565 35.41 -0.01 -27.49
C GLN A 565 35.67 1.39 -28.06
N TRP A 566 34.80 2.34 -27.72
CA TRP A 566 34.92 3.73 -28.17
C TRP A 566 35.72 4.56 -27.18
N LYS A 567 36.43 5.57 -27.68
CA LYS A 567 36.95 6.66 -26.85
C LYS A 567 35.87 7.72 -26.69
N LYS A 568 35.73 8.27 -25.47
CA LYS A 568 34.72 9.29 -25.14
C LYS A 568 34.86 10.54 -26.02
N GLU A 569 36.10 10.92 -26.36
CA GLU A 569 36.44 12.05 -27.25
C GLU A 569 35.92 11.88 -28.69
N ASP A 570 35.74 10.64 -29.16
CA ASP A 570 35.25 10.35 -30.50
C ASP A 570 33.72 10.29 -30.58
N CYS A 571 33.02 10.41 -29.45
CA CYS A 571 31.58 10.23 -29.34
C CYS A 571 30.90 11.59 -29.12
N THR A 572 29.83 11.86 -29.86
CA THR A 572 28.94 12.98 -29.58
C THR A 572 27.91 12.51 -28.56
N ILE A 573 27.97 13.06 -27.34
CA ILE A 573 27.00 12.78 -26.27
C ILE A 573 26.05 13.97 -26.16
N GLN A 574 24.80 13.78 -26.55
CA GLN A 574 23.73 14.75 -26.39
C GLN A 574 22.91 14.39 -25.16
N ARG A 575 22.71 15.34 -24.25
CA ARG A 575 21.76 15.20 -23.13
C ARG A 575 20.43 15.81 -23.53
N PHE A 576 19.34 15.07 -23.37
CA PHE A 576 17.99 15.59 -23.55
C PHE A 576 17.59 16.39 -22.31
N LYS A 577 17.15 17.64 -22.51
CA LYS A 577 16.63 18.47 -21.40
C LYS A 577 15.13 18.33 -21.22
N GLY A 578 14.41 17.98 -22.29
CA GLY A 578 12.98 17.73 -22.26
C GLY A 578 12.54 16.88 -23.45
N LEU A 579 11.36 16.29 -23.34
CA LEU A 579 10.76 15.40 -24.34
C LEU A 579 10.52 16.12 -25.68
N GLY A 580 10.35 17.44 -25.67
CA GLY A 580 10.19 18.25 -26.88
C GLY A 580 11.44 18.35 -27.75
N GLU A 581 12.63 18.00 -27.24
CA GLU A 581 13.87 17.97 -28.01
C GLU A 581 14.03 16.69 -28.84
N MET A 582 13.25 15.64 -28.51
CA MET A 582 13.25 14.38 -29.24
C MET A 582 12.36 14.50 -30.47
N ASN A 583 12.86 14.02 -31.61
CA ASN A 583 12.01 13.91 -32.79
C ASN A 583 10.99 12.75 -32.62
N PRO A 584 9.91 12.70 -33.41
CA PRO A 584 8.87 11.69 -33.24
C PRO A 584 9.35 10.23 -33.30
N ASP A 585 10.31 9.92 -34.18
CA ASP A 585 10.84 8.56 -34.33
C ASP A 585 11.70 8.14 -33.13
N GLN A 586 12.48 9.09 -32.58
CA GLN A 586 13.25 8.88 -31.36
C GLN A 586 12.34 8.63 -30.17
N LEU A 587 11.29 9.45 -30.03
CA LEU A 587 10.34 9.30 -28.93
C LEU A 587 9.59 7.96 -29.02
N TRP A 588 9.20 7.53 -30.22
CA TRP A 588 8.63 6.21 -30.46
C TRP A 588 9.58 5.10 -29.99
N THR A 589 10.76 5.01 -30.60
CA THR A 589 11.71 3.90 -30.40
C THR A 589 12.25 3.77 -28.98
N THR A 590 12.25 4.85 -28.21
CA THR A 590 12.82 4.86 -26.85
C THR A 590 11.78 4.77 -25.76
N THR A 591 10.63 5.42 -25.92
CA THR A 591 9.72 5.70 -24.80
C THR A 591 8.30 5.19 -25.03
N MET A 592 7.83 5.14 -26.29
CA MET A 592 6.42 4.82 -26.58
C MET A 592 6.21 3.42 -27.13
N ASP A 593 7.19 2.83 -27.80
CA ASP A 593 7.11 1.52 -28.42
C ASP A 593 7.02 0.40 -27.36
N PRO A 594 5.92 -0.38 -27.30
CA PRO A 594 5.77 -1.46 -26.33
C PRO A 594 6.88 -2.52 -26.35
N GLU A 595 7.60 -2.70 -27.46
CA GLU A 595 8.65 -3.71 -27.58
C GLU A 595 9.99 -3.27 -26.97
N THR A 596 10.24 -1.97 -26.88
CA THR A 596 11.56 -1.43 -26.47
C THR A 596 11.50 -0.53 -25.23
N ARG A 597 10.32 0.02 -24.91
CA ARG A 597 10.19 0.99 -23.82
C ARG A 597 10.39 0.37 -22.44
N THR A 598 10.84 1.21 -21.51
CA THR A 598 10.81 0.92 -20.07
C THR A 598 9.78 1.83 -19.40
N ILE A 599 8.86 1.24 -18.64
CA ILE A 599 7.85 1.96 -17.86
C ILE A 599 7.81 1.42 -16.43
N LEU A 600 7.62 2.30 -15.46
CA LEU A 600 7.45 1.93 -14.06
C LEU A 600 5.97 1.79 -13.76
N ARG A 601 5.53 0.67 -13.18
CA ARG A 601 4.16 0.52 -12.70
C ARG A 601 4.05 1.14 -11.30
N VAL A 602 3.01 1.94 -11.09
CA VAL A 602 2.72 2.52 -9.77
C VAL A 602 1.89 1.53 -8.98
N GLU A 603 2.34 1.20 -7.77
CA GLU A 603 1.66 0.29 -6.86
C GLU A 603 1.37 0.97 -5.52
N LEU A 604 0.28 0.55 -4.88
CA LEU A 604 -0.08 0.99 -3.53
C LEU A 604 0.22 -0.15 -2.56
N GLU A 605 1.42 -0.16 -2.00
CA GLU A 605 1.84 -1.18 -1.03
C GLU A 605 1.31 -0.88 0.38
N ASP A 606 1.51 0.36 0.83
CA ASP A 606 1.07 0.84 2.14
C ASP A 606 0.27 2.13 1.96
N ALA A 607 -1.04 2.03 2.18
CA ALA A 607 -1.94 3.16 2.07
C ALA A 607 -1.71 4.23 3.16
N ILE A 608 -1.22 3.85 4.34
CA ILE A 608 -0.97 4.77 5.46
C ILE A 608 0.30 5.55 5.20
N ALA A 609 1.38 4.86 4.83
CA ALA A 609 2.63 5.51 4.44
C ALA A 609 2.42 6.47 3.26
N ALA A 610 1.67 6.03 2.25
CA ALA A 610 1.34 6.87 1.10
C ALA A 610 0.53 8.10 1.52
N ASP A 611 -0.51 7.94 2.34
CA ASP A 611 -1.32 9.06 2.87
C ASP A 611 -0.45 10.07 3.61
N GLU A 612 0.40 9.59 4.51
CA GLU A 612 1.30 10.43 5.29
C GLU A 612 2.25 11.23 4.40
N ILE A 613 2.88 10.57 3.41
CA ILE A 613 3.79 11.22 2.47
C ILE A 613 3.07 12.29 1.66
N PHE A 614 1.87 12.00 1.14
CA PHE A 614 1.07 12.99 0.40
C PHE A 614 0.66 14.15 1.31
N THR A 615 0.25 13.91 2.55
CA THR A 615 -0.09 14.98 3.48
C THR A 615 1.12 15.84 3.86
N ILE A 616 2.30 15.26 4.07
CA ILE A 616 3.54 16.01 4.36
C ILE A 616 3.95 16.86 3.16
N LEU A 617 4.01 16.25 1.97
CA LEU A 617 4.54 16.92 0.77
C LEU A 617 3.52 17.87 0.15
N MET A 618 2.24 17.51 0.14
CA MET A 618 1.20 18.22 -0.57
C MET A 618 0.23 18.99 0.34
N GLY A 619 0.28 18.78 1.66
CA GLY A 619 -0.60 19.44 2.64
C GLY A 619 -0.20 20.88 2.99
N ASP A 620 -0.98 21.50 3.88
CA ASP A 620 -0.87 22.92 4.23
C ASP A 620 0.26 23.29 5.18
N LYS A 621 0.71 22.35 6.00
CA LYS A 621 1.79 22.60 6.97
C LYS A 621 3.16 22.65 6.29
N VAL A 622 3.93 23.70 6.59
CA VAL A 622 5.28 23.92 6.02
C VAL A 622 6.37 23.19 6.80
N GLU A 623 6.29 23.18 8.14
CA GLU A 623 7.37 22.63 8.97
C GLU A 623 7.62 21.13 8.75
N PRO A 624 6.61 20.25 8.75
CA PRO A 624 6.84 18.81 8.52
C PRO A 624 7.47 18.53 7.15
N ARG A 625 7.09 19.32 6.15
CA ARG A 625 7.68 19.24 4.81
C ARG A 625 9.15 19.62 4.81
N LYS A 626 9.52 20.67 5.55
CA LYS A 626 10.90 21.13 5.68
C LYS A 626 11.76 20.09 6.39
N GLU A 627 11.28 19.52 7.48
CA GLU A 627 11.95 18.42 8.19
C GLU A 627 12.14 17.20 7.27
N PHE A 628 11.11 16.81 6.53
CA PHE A 628 11.20 15.74 5.55
C PHE A 628 12.27 16.01 4.49
N ILE A 629 12.30 17.22 3.91
CA ILE A 629 13.32 17.62 2.94
C ILE A 629 14.72 17.58 3.56
N GLN A 630 14.89 18.05 4.79
CA GLN A 630 16.19 18.03 5.48
C GLN A 630 16.69 16.61 5.75
N ALA A 631 15.80 15.72 6.20
CA ALA A 631 16.14 14.32 6.46
C ALA A 631 16.50 13.56 5.17
N ASN A 632 15.82 13.88 4.06
CA ASN A 632 15.96 13.19 2.78
C ASN A 632 16.86 13.92 1.75
N ALA A 633 17.48 15.04 2.12
CA ALA A 633 18.24 15.88 1.19
C ALA A 633 19.36 15.12 0.45
N LYS A 634 19.95 14.10 1.09
CA LYS A 634 21.03 13.28 0.52
C LYS A 634 20.55 12.29 -0.55
N LEU A 635 19.24 12.04 -0.65
CA LEU A 635 18.66 11.13 -1.64
C LEU A 635 18.49 11.80 -3.01
N VAL A 636 18.64 13.11 -3.11
CA VAL A 636 18.46 13.84 -4.36
C VAL A 636 19.64 13.59 -5.29
N THR A 637 19.37 12.94 -6.43
CA THR A 637 20.35 12.61 -7.46
C THR A 637 20.48 13.70 -8.53
N ASN A 638 19.38 14.42 -8.83
CA ASN A 638 19.31 15.46 -9.86
C ASN A 638 18.70 16.74 -9.27
N LEU A 639 19.53 17.69 -8.87
CA LEU A 639 19.14 19.07 -8.57
C LEU A 639 19.63 19.94 -9.71
N ASP A 640 18.71 20.68 -10.35
CA ASP A 640 19.11 21.82 -11.18
C ASP A 640 19.71 22.87 -10.23
N ILE A 641 21.03 23.06 -10.30
CA ILE A 641 21.77 24.11 -9.56
C ILE A 641 21.85 25.37 -10.42
#